data_AF-A0A9P6AXS2-F1
#
_entry.id   AF-A0A9P6AXS2-F1
#
_cell.length_a   1.000
_cell.length_b   1.000
_cell.length_c   1.000
_cell.angle_alpha   90.00
_cell.angle_beta   90.00
_cell.angle_gamma   90.00
#
_symmetry.space_group_name_H-M   'P 1'
#
loop_
_entity.id
_entity.type
_entity.pdbx_description
1 polymer ?
#
loop_
_entity_poly.entity_id
_entity_poly.type
_entity_poly.pdbx_seq_one_letter_code
_entity_poly.pdbx_strand_id
1 'polypeptide(L)'
;MHIVALLSGGKDSCYNLVHCAENGHVLVAAASLGPALGREEIDSYMYQTVGQDAIELVAQALGVPLYRRVIAGSALAQGSEYGSRKANVSQSSSSGIVGDETEDLYQLLLTVKDEHPEIEGVSVGAILSNYQRVRVEHVCRRLSLTVLCYLWQRDQRELLSEMICAGVDAVLIKVAGIGLLPKHLGMTLKEMEPTLQNLNDLYGSHICGEGGEYETLTLDCPVFKRRIQLHKTEVVIHSFSDIGPVAYLRILNGTLAEKDQGDMDTAIIVPSLLDPSSQMIVSASPAVDFPHPTILADYKEQNMPINQHHSIRSKQECWVSISNVQVEDVADLSIENECAGCWRITQSKLAEHFLDISHISHVNVYLSSMDHFPHLNAVMYKIFGTSPPTRACVGVDLLPPNRVRLDIIAFSQSNLQDRRALHVQSLSYWAPANIGPYSQSVTVRERMFVSGQIGLQPGSMTFPSPRSISLETALALQHTRKIASAMSEILGPSRLGRETVQRAILWLPDANDIGTVGAAWRLSTESYGLQPTGLIVGVKQLPRDALVEAQLLYSIGMESDDSDADENESLTQTRGKHRKERGTAWSTFWEDEYYQVGWEVLASGGTSCALVTFKRNPRNNSDSPRGFAVSSRSTGTSEKFL
;
A
#
# COMPACT_ATOMS: atom_id res chain seq x y z
N MET A 1 5.85 -22.38 3.61
CA MET A 1 5.18 -22.29 4.93
C MET A 1 4.04 -23.29 5.01
N HIS A 2 3.68 -23.76 6.20
CA HIS A 2 2.40 -24.46 6.43
C HIS A 2 1.28 -23.44 6.64
N ILE A 3 0.12 -23.68 6.04
CA ILE A 3 -0.98 -22.69 5.99
C ILE A 3 -2.37 -23.27 6.26
N VAL A 4 -3.26 -22.41 6.76
CA VAL A 4 -4.72 -22.62 6.75
C VAL A 4 -5.36 -21.83 5.62
N ALA A 5 -6.38 -22.39 4.96
CA ALA A 5 -7.25 -21.66 4.05
C ALA A 5 -8.37 -20.95 4.82
N LEU A 6 -8.53 -19.63 4.67
CA LEU A 6 -9.81 -18.98 4.96
C LEU A 6 -10.74 -19.23 3.76
N LEU A 7 -11.55 -20.28 3.88
CA LEU A 7 -12.25 -20.90 2.77
C LEU A 7 -13.70 -20.42 2.69
N SER A 8 -14.09 -19.85 1.55
CA SER A 8 -15.49 -19.52 1.23
C SER A 8 -16.13 -20.55 0.29
N GLY A 9 -15.31 -21.38 -0.38
CA GLY A 9 -15.75 -22.29 -1.44
C GLY A 9 -15.87 -21.63 -2.82
N GLY A 10 -15.87 -20.29 -2.87
CA GLY A 10 -15.85 -19.52 -4.11
C GLY A 10 -14.49 -19.50 -4.81
N LYS A 11 -14.52 -19.09 -6.09
CA LYS A 11 -13.39 -19.07 -7.04
C LYS A 11 -12.12 -18.44 -6.46
N ASP A 12 -12.26 -17.35 -5.72
CA ASP A 12 -11.13 -16.52 -5.25
C ASP A 12 -10.39 -17.21 -4.11
N SER A 13 -11.13 -17.81 -3.17
CA SER A 13 -10.55 -18.60 -2.08
C SER A 13 -9.81 -19.83 -2.61
N CYS A 14 -10.33 -20.47 -3.68
CA CYS A 14 -9.73 -21.64 -4.29
C CYS A 14 -8.54 -21.27 -5.20
N TYR A 15 -8.61 -20.20 -5.98
CA TYR A 15 -7.51 -19.77 -6.86
C TYR A 15 -6.33 -19.16 -6.08
N ASN A 16 -6.60 -18.47 -4.96
CA ASN A 16 -5.52 -18.05 -4.06
C ASN A 16 -4.76 -19.26 -3.47
N LEU A 17 -5.43 -20.40 -3.26
CA LEU A 17 -4.76 -21.65 -2.85
C LEU A 17 -3.91 -22.26 -3.97
N VAL A 18 -4.32 -22.14 -5.23
CA VAL A 18 -3.51 -22.53 -6.39
C VAL A 18 -2.20 -21.72 -6.42
N HIS A 19 -2.26 -20.40 -6.25
CA HIS A 19 -1.04 -19.59 -6.12
C HIS A 19 -0.26 -19.87 -4.83
N CYS A 20 -0.91 -20.24 -3.72
CA CYS A 20 -0.19 -20.66 -2.52
C CYS A 20 0.63 -21.95 -2.77
N ALA A 21 0.07 -22.92 -3.51
CA ALA A 21 0.82 -24.12 -3.91
C ALA A 21 1.99 -23.79 -4.84
N GLU A 22 1.79 -22.92 -5.83
CA GLU A 22 2.84 -22.42 -6.75
C GLU A 22 4.00 -21.72 -6.00
N ASN A 23 3.69 -20.97 -4.93
CA ASN A 23 4.71 -20.34 -4.06
C ASN A 23 5.30 -21.31 -3.00
N GLY A 24 5.02 -22.62 -3.08
CA GLY A 24 5.59 -23.63 -2.19
C GLY A 24 5.00 -23.64 -0.77
N HIS A 25 3.75 -23.21 -0.60
CA HIS A 25 3.03 -23.32 0.67
C HIS A 25 2.23 -24.63 0.76
N VAL A 26 2.23 -25.25 1.93
CA VAL A 26 1.57 -26.53 2.20
C VAL A 26 0.27 -26.28 2.95
N LEU A 27 -0.86 -26.60 2.32
CA LEU A 27 -2.18 -26.50 2.94
C LEU A 27 -2.36 -27.63 3.98
N VAL A 28 -2.58 -27.24 5.23
CA VAL A 28 -2.78 -28.16 6.37
C VAL A 28 -4.26 -28.29 6.73
N ALA A 29 -4.98 -27.17 6.79
CA ALA A 29 -6.37 -27.11 7.24
C ALA A 29 -7.19 -26.08 6.46
N ALA A 30 -8.51 -26.20 6.49
CA ALA A 30 -9.45 -25.17 6.06
C ALA A 30 -10.21 -24.60 7.26
N ALA A 31 -10.52 -23.31 7.21
CA ALA A 31 -11.28 -22.58 8.21
C ALA A 31 -12.37 -21.77 7.53
N SER A 32 -13.60 -21.85 8.01
CA SER A 32 -14.72 -21.08 7.48
C SER A 32 -15.58 -20.49 8.60
N LEU A 33 -15.97 -19.22 8.45
CA LEU A 33 -17.05 -18.62 9.21
C LEU A 33 -18.34 -18.69 8.40
N GLY A 34 -19.47 -18.80 9.10
CA GLY A 34 -20.78 -18.84 8.48
C GLY A 34 -21.89 -18.43 9.44
N PRO A 35 -23.11 -18.23 8.92
CA PRO A 35 -24.28 -17.92 9.74
C PRO A 35 -24.70 -19.12 10.62
N ALA A 36 -25.60 -18.87 11.57
CA ALA A 36 -26.20 -19.93 12.37
C ALA A 36 -27.11 -20.84 11.52
N LEU A 37 -27.16 -22.14 11.85
CA LEU A 37 -28.00 -23.14 11.18
C LEU A 37 -29.45 -22.63 10.98
N GLY A 38 -29.92 -22.66 9.73
CA GLY A 38 -31.25 -22.18 9.35
C GLY A 38 -31.34 -20.68 9.00
N ARG A 39 -30.23 -19.95 8.97
CA ARG A 39 -30.12 -18.62 8.32
C ARG A 39 -29.17 -18.73 7.13
N GLU A 40 -29.71 -18.75 5.92
CA GLU A 40 -28.91 -18.89 4.69
C GLU A 40 -28.28 -17.55 4.23
N GLU A 41 -28.77 -16.42 4.73
CA GLU A 41 -28.29 -15.09 4.37
C GLU A 41 -28.30 -14.14 5.58
N ILE A 42 -27.23 -13.33 5.72
CA ILE A 42 -27.06 -12.25 6.70
C ILE A 42 -26.23 -11.13 6.05
N ASP A 43 -26.44 -9.89 6.47
CA ASP A 43 -25.69 -8.72 5.98
C ASP A 43 -24.26 -8.69 6.57
N SER A 44 -23.39 -9.54 6.03
CA SER A 44 -21.98 -9.69 6.42
C SER A 44 -21.07 -9.01 5.37
N TYR A 45 -20.24 -8.07 5.80
CA TYR A 45 -19.29 -7.36 4.92
C TYR A 45 -17.98 -8.15 4.69
N MET A 46 -17.72 -9.20 5.48
CA MET A 46 -16.46 -9.95 5.40
C MET A 46 -16.58 -11.34 4.76
N TYR A 47 -17.72 -12.02 4.90
CA TYR A 47 -17.85 -13.46 4.58
C TYR A 47 -18.97 -13.78 3.59
N GLN A 48 -18.70 -14.75 2.72
CA GLN A 48 -19.66 -15.36 1.81
C GLN A 48 -20.71 -16.19 2.59
N THR A 49 -22.00 -15.89 2.41
CA THR A 49 -23.08 -16.58 3.12
C THR A 49 -23.73 -17.68 2.28
N VAL A 50 -23.79 -17.54 0.96
CA VAL A 50 -24.38 -18.55 0.07
C VAL A 50 -23.35 -19.64 -0.26
N GLY A 51 -23.82 -20.89 -0.36
CA GLY A 51 -22.97 -22.07 -0.63
C GLY A 51 -22.36 -22.73 0.61
N GLN A 52 -22.68 -22.23 1.81
CA GLN A 52 -22.24 -22.77 3.10
C GLN A 52 -22.67 -24.23 3.36
N ASP A 53 -23.57 -24.80 2.57
CA ASP A 53 -23.91 -26.24 2.60
C ASP A 53 -22.86 -27.10 1.88
N ALA A 54 -22.16 -26.54 0.88
CA ALA A 54 -21.18 -27.25 0.06
C ALA A 54 -19.72 -27.07 0.54
N ILE A 55 -19.46 -26.19 1.51
CA ILE A 55 -18.11 -25.92 2.03
C ILE A 55 -17.42 -27.18 2.57
N GLU A 56 -18.18 -28.12 3.11
CA GLU A 56 -17.69 -29.42 3.58
C GLU A 56 -17.27 -30.33 2.42
N LEU A 57 -17.95 -30.26 1.27
CA LEU A 57 -17.50 -30.94 0.04
C LEU A 57 -16.20 -30.32 -0.49
N VAL A 58 -16.05 -28.98 -0.44
CA VAL A 58 -14.81 -28.29 -0.84
C VAL A 58 -13.63 -28.70 0.04
N ALA A 59 -13.79 -28.75 1.37
CA ALA A 59 -12.73 -29.19 2.25
C ALA A 59 -12.38 -30.69 2.08
N GLN A 60 -13.37 -31.54 1.80
CA GLN A 60 -13.16 -32.96 1.48
C GLN A 60 -12.57 -33.18 0.06
N ALA A 61 -12.75 -32.23 -0.86
CA ALA A 61 -12.13 -32.19 -2.19
C ALA A 61 -10.65 -31.80 -2.10
N LEU A 62 -10.33 -30.73 -1.35
CA LEU A 62 -8.97 -30.39 -0.91
C LEU A 62 -8.34 -31.52 -0.06
N GLY A 63 -9.17 -32.30 0.63
CA GLY A 63 -8.78 -33.41 1.50
C GLY A 63 -7.96 -32.93 2.71
N VAL A 64 -8.50 -31.97 3.45
CA VAL A 64 -7.96 -31.38 4.69
C VAL A 64 -9.07 -31.23 5.74
N PRO A 65 -8.77 -31.19 7.05
CA PRO A 65 -9.76 -30.90 8.08
C PRO A 65 -10.41 -29.52 7.87
N LEU A 66 -11.70 -29.40 8.20
CA LEU A 66 -12.46 -28.15 8.16
C LEU A 66 -12.88 -27.72 9.56
N TYR A 67 -12.46 -26.52 9.94
CA TYR A 67 -12.87 -25.85 11.16
C TYR A 67 -13.96 -24.83 10.83
N ARG A 68 -15.14 -24.95 11.47
CA ARG A 68 -16.26 -24.00 11.31
C ARG A 68 -16.55 -23.31 12.64
N ARG A 69 -16.82 -22.00 12.58
CA ARG A 69 -17.40 -21.22 13.70
C ARG A 69 -18.57 -20.39 13.18
N VAL A 70 -19.60 -20.24 14.01
CA VAL A 70 -20.76 -19.40 13.71
C VAL A 70 -20.40 -17.94 13.99
N ILE A 71 -20.75 -17.03 13.07
CA ILE A 71 -20.64 -15.58 13.28
C ILE A 71 -21.65 -15.17 14.36
N ALA A 72 -21.15 -14.61 15.45
CA ALA A 72 -21.92 -14.20 16.63
C ALA A 72 -21.76 -12.70 16.93
N GLY A 73 -20.67 -12.08 16.48
CA GLY A 73 -20.50 -10.63 16.46
C GLY A 73 -21.27 -9.95 15.32
N SER A 74 -21.07 -8.64 15.20
CA SER A 74 -21.60 -7.80 14.12
C SER A 74 -20.48 -6.95 13.49
N ALA A 75 -20.71 -6.37 12.31
CA ALA A 75 -19.79 -5.40 11.69
C ALA A 75 -19.79 -4.05 12.46
N LEU A 76 -19.14 -3.98 13.63
CA LEU A 76 -19.12 -2.80 14.49
C LEU A 76 -18.08 -1.77 14.03
N ALA A 77 -16.85 -2.22 13.75
CA ALA A 77 -15.86 -1.39 13.09
C ALA A 77 -16.06 -1.49 11.58
N GLN A 78 -16.53 -0.41 10.97
CA GLN A 78 -16.72 -0.32 9.51
C GLN A 78 -15.67 0.56 8.80
N GLY A 79 -14.72 1.13 9.55
CA GLY A 79 -13.67 1.98 9.01
C GLY A 79 -12.61 1.24 8.17
N SER A 80 -11.78 2.03 7.50
CA SER A 80 -10.58 1.61 6.76
C SER A 80 -9.40 1.17 7.65
N GLU A 81 -9.53 1.33 8.97
CA GLU A 81 -8.59 0.86 9.98
C GLU A 81 -9.35 0.02 11.03
N TYR A 82 -8.69 -1.00 11.59
CA TYR A 82 -9.23 -1.82 12.67
C TYR A 82 -8.28 -1.79 13.88
N GLY A 83 -8.78 -1.43 15.06
CA GLY A 83 -7.95 -1.19 16.25
C GLY A 83 -7.38 0.23 16.35
N SER A 84 -6.49 0.47 17.32
CA SER A 84 -5.97 1.81 17.66
C SER A 84 -4.62 2.16 17.01
N ARG A 85 -4.48 3.40 16.52
CA ARG A 85 -3.20 3.99 16.04
C ARG A 85 -2.11 4.10 17.12
N LYS A 86 -2.46 4.03 18.41
CA LYS A 86 -1.54 4.18 19.56
C LYS A 86 -1.42 2.86 20.33
N ALA A 87 -0.19 2.39 20.57
CA ALA A 87 0.04 1.11 21.25
C ALA A 87 -0.48 1.05 22.71
N ASN A 88 -0.43 2.18 23.45
CA ASN A 88 -0.55 2.16 24.92
C ASN A 88 -1.78 2.90 25.51
N VAL A 89 -2.76 3.30 24.70
CA VAL A 89 -3.90 4.13 25.17
C VAL A 89 -5.10 3.29 25.66
N SER A 90 -5.16 2.02 25.27
CA SER A 90 -6.16 1.04 25.74
C SER A 90 -5.68 -0.37 25.40
N GLN A 91 -6.27 -1.40 26.01
CA GLN A 91 -5.99 -2.79 25.66
C GLN A 91 -6.34 -3.11 24.18
N SER A 92 -7.21 -2.32 23.55
CA SER A 92 -7.66 -2.42 22.14
C SER A 92 -6.66 -1.96 21.06
N SER A 93 -5.38 -1.77 21.40
CA SER A 93 -4.29 -1.75 20.41
C SER A 93 -3.83 -3.15 20.00
N SER A 94 -4.10 -4.13 20.87
CA SER A 94 -3.66 -5.53 20.79
C SER A 94 -4.80 -6.54 21.02
N SER A 95 -5.89 -6.18 21.69
CA SER A 95 -7.19 -6.85 21.54
C SER A 95 -7.96 -6.28 20.34
N GLY A 96 -8.88 -7.05 19.76
CA GLY A 96 -9.87 -6.51 18.83
C GLY A 96 -11.02 -5.84 19.56
N ILE A 97 -12.14 -5.65 18.85
CA ILE A 97 -13.32 -4.92 19.32
C ILE A 97 -14.36 -5.94 19.81
N VAL A 98 -14.75 -5.81 21.08
CA VAL A 98 -15.65 -6.78 21.73
C VAL A 98 -17.03 -6.74 21.07
N GLY A 99 -17.49 -7.90 20.59
CA GLY A 99 -18.76 -8.04 19.86
C GLY A 99 -18.66 -7.80 18.34
N ASP A 100 -17.45 -7.58 17.81
CA ASP A 100 -17.22 -7.43 16.38
C ASP A 100 -16.96 -8.78 15.69
N GLU A 101 -17.50 -8.98 14.48
CA GLU A 101 -17.37 -10.23 13.68
C GLU A 101 -15.90 -10.62 13.36
N THR A 102 -14.96 -9.70 13.49
CA THR A 102 -13.51 -9.97 13.36
C THR A 102 -12.97 -10.80 14.53
N GLU A 103 -13.60 -10.76 15.71
CA GLU A 103 -13.16 -11.58 16.85
C GLU A 103 -13.62 -13.04 16.74
N ASP A 104 -14.70 -13.34 16.02
CA ASP A 104 -15.06 -14.72 15.67
C ASP A 104 -13.98 -15.36 14.77
N LEU A 105 -13.39 -14.57 13.86
CA LEU A 105 -12.26 -15.00 13.02
C LEU A 105 -10.99 -15.20 13.84
N TYR A 106 -10.72 -14.32 14.81
CA TYR A 106 -9.63 -14.51 15.76
C TYR A 106 -9.79 -15.82 16.54
N GLN A 107 -10.97 -16.08 17.10
CA GLN A 107 -11.24 -17.32 17.85
C GLN A 107 -11.15 -18.56 16.94
N LEU A 108 -11.61 -18.48 15.68
CA LEU A 108 -11.49 -19.57 14.72
C LEU A 108 -10.03 -19.89 14.39
N LEU A 109 -9.24 -18.89 13.98
CA LEU A 109 -7.83 -19.09 13.62
C LEU A 109 -6.95 -19.42 14.85
N LEU A 110 -7.33 -19.00 16.05
CA LEU A 110 -6.73 -19.47 17.31
C LEU A 110 -7.00 -20.97 17.51
N THR A 111 -8.27 -21.41 17.37
CA THR A 111 -8.64 -22.84 17.49
C THR A 111 -7.82 -23.70 16.51
N VAL A 112 -7.72 -23.25 15.24
CA VAL A 112 -6.90 -23.93 14.23
C VAL A 112 -5.42 -23.98 14.62
N LYS A 113 -4.86 -22.89 15.16
CA LYS A 113 -3.43 -22.84 15.52
C LYS A 113 -3.10 -23.63 16.80
N ASP A 114 -4.06 -23.77 17.72
CA ASP A 114 -3.91 -24.60 18.91
C ASP A 114 -3.91 -26.11 18.55
N GLU A 115 -4.68 -26.51 17.52
CA GLU A 115 -4.68 -27.88 16.98
C GLU A 115 -3.56 -28.14 15.95
N HIS A 116 -3.11 -27.10 15.24
CA HIS A 116 -2.01 -27.14 14.25
C HIS A 116 -0.93 -26.07 14.53
N PRO A 117 -0.07 -26.26 15.55
CA PRO A 117 0.97 -25.29 15.92
C PRO A 117 2.03 -25.04 14.83
N GLU A 118 2.14 -25.94 13.84
CA GLU A 118 3.01 -25.81 12.68
C GLU A 118 2.57 -24.71 11.69
N ILE A 119 1.35 -24.18 11.79
CA ILE A 119 0.82 -23.21 10.84
C ILE A 119 1.42 -21.81 11.04
N GLU A 120 2.03 -21.31 9.97
CA GLU A 120 2.76 -20.05 9.89
C GLU A 120 1.96 -18.97 9.15
N GLY A 121 0.94 -19.34 8.36
CA GLY A 121 0.17 -18.38 7.56
C GLY A 121 -1.26 -18.75 7.19
N VAL A 122 -1.97 -17.79 6.59
CA VAL A 122 -3.38 -17.87 6.22
C VAL A 122 -3.58 -17.45 4.76
N SER A 123 -4.11 -18.34 3.93
CA SER A 123 -4.54 -18.02 2.55
C SER A 123 -5.90 -17.33 2.55
N VAL A 124 -6.00 -16.17 1.90
CA VAL A 124 -7.25 -15.41 1.75
C VAL A 124 -7.40 -14.91 0.30
N GLY A 125 -8.51 -15.26 -0.33
CA GLY A 125 -8.84 -14.86 -1.70
C GLY A 125 -9.50 -13.49 -1.82
N ALA A 126 -8.86 -12.43 -1.31
CA ALA A 126 -9.36 -11.05 -1.44
C ALA A 126 -8.63 -10.33 -2.60
N ILE A 127 -9.38 -9.70 -3.52
CA ILE A 127 -8.81 -9.02 -4.69
C ILE A 127 -8.70 -7.50 -4.45
N LEU A 128 -9.78 -6.81 -4.08
CA LEU A 128 -9.83 -5.36 -3.86
C LEU A 128 -10.43 -4.96 -2.49
N SER A 129 -11.15 -5.85 -1.81
CA SER A 129 -11.78 -5.55 -0.50
C SER A 129 -10.77 -5.20 0.61
N ASN A 130 -10.48 -3.90 0.75
CA ASN A 130 -9.70 -3.37 1.86
C ASN A 130 -10.36 -3.70 3.21
N TYR A 131 -11.70 -3.79 3.27
CA TYR A 131 -12.45 -4.13 4.48
C TYR A 131 -12.01 -5.48 5.04
N GLN A 132 -12.05 -6.54 4.21
CA GLN A 132 -11.58 -7.87 4.60
C GLN A 132 -10.10 -7.83 4.99
N ARG A 133 -9.27 -7.20 4.15
CA ARG A 133 -7.82 -7.19 4.31
C ARG A 133 -7.34 -6.67 5.67
N VAL A 134 -7.76 -5.47 6.12
CA VAL A 134 -7.29 -4.95 7.43
C VAL A 134 -7.78 -5.78 8.62
N ARG A 135 -8.93 -6.45 8.52
CA ARG A 135 -9.48 -7.29 9.61
C ARG A 135 -8.73 -8.62 9.70
N VAL A 136 -8.52 -9.29 8.56
CA VAL A 136 -7.66 -10.47 8.44
C VAL A 136 -6.24 -10.18 8.91
N GLU A 137 -5.60 -9.10 8.43
CA GLU A 137 -4.25 -8.72 8.84
C GLU A 137 -4.19 -8.41 10.34
N HIS A 138 -5.19 -7.74 10.92
CA HIS A 138 -5.25 -7.50 12.36
C HIS A 138 -5.38 -8.77 13.21
N VAL A 139 -6.17 -9.76 12.75
CA VAL A 139 -6.26 -11.09 13.38
C VAL A 139 -4.92 -11.82 13.31
N CYS A 140 -4.36 -11.94 12.11
CA CYS A 140 -3.15 -12.74 11.87
C CYS A 140 -1.92 -12.12 12.55
N ARG A 141 -1.82 -10.79 12.61
CA ARG A 141 -0.81 -10.05 13.38
C ARG A 141 -0.80 -10.45 14.87
N ARG A 142 -1.97 -10.66 15.49
CA ARG A 142 -2.07 -11.09 16.90
C ARG A 142 -1.69 -12.55 17.09
N LEU A 143 -2.04 -13.41 16.14
CA LEU A 143 -1.74 -14.85 16.16
C LEU A 143 -0.31 -15.18 15.67
N SER A 144 0.48 -14.17 15.28
CA SER A 144 1.77 -14.34 14.61
C SER A 144 1.67 -15.28 13.40
N LEU A 145 0.82 -14.89 12.45
CA LEU A 145 0.57 -15.58 11.18
C LEU A 145 0.77 -14.60 10.01
N THR A 146 1.39 -15.07 8.92
CA THR A 146 1.54 -14.31 7.67
C THR A 146 0.30 -14.49 6.77
N VAL A 147 -0.28 -13.39 6.31
CA VAL A 147 -1.42 -13.42 5.38
C VAL A 147 -0.93 -13.56 3.94
N LEU A 148 -1.55 -14.44 3.16
CA LEU A 148 -1.26 -14.69 1.74
C LEU A 148 -2.47 -14.28 0.89
N CYS A 149 -2.37 -13.14 0.20
CA CYS A 149 -3.38 -12.59 -0.70
C CYS A 149 -2.75 -12.38 -2.09
N TYR A 150 -2.41 -13.46 -2.79
CA TYR A 150 -1.78 -13.40 -4.11
C TYR A 150 -2.64 -12.71 -5.17
N LEU A 151 -3.97 -12.69 -4.99
CA LEU A 151 -4.91 -12.01 -5.89
C LEU A 151 -5.02 -10.49 -5.64
N TRP A 152 -4.45 -9.98 -4.54
CA TRP A 152 -4.63 -8.59 -4.12
C TRP A 152 -4.12 -7.61 -5.19
N GLN A 153 -4.98 -6.66 -5.58
CA GLN A 153 -4.72 -5.63 -6.59
C GLN A 153 -4.24 -6.19 -7.95
N ARG A 154 -4.76 -7.36 -8.35
CA ARG A 154 -4.74 -7.83 -9.74
C ARG A 154 -5.83 -7.14 -10.57
N ASP A 155 -5.58 -7.02 -11.87
CA ASP A 155 -6.63 -6.67 -12.82
C ASP A 155 -7.68 -7.78 -12.89
N GLN A 156 -8.98 -7.42 -12.83
CA GLN A 156 -10.06 -8.41 -12.77
C GLN A 156 -10.32 -9.11 -14.12
N ARG A 157 -9.94 -8.50 -15.25
CA ARG A 157 -10.14 -9.04 -16.60
C ARG A 157 -9.08 -10.09 -16.90
N GLU A 158 -7.82 -9.79 -16.58
CA GLU A 158 -6.73 -10.77 -16.51
C GLU A 158 -7.11 -11.92 -15.57
N LEU A 159 -7.44 -11.60 -14.32
CA LEU A 159 -7.62 -12.60 -13.26
C LEU A 159 -8.76 -13.59 -13.55
N LEU A 160 -9.90 -13.14 -14.09
CA LEU A 160 -10.98 -14.07 -14.49
C LEU A 160 -10.52 -15.00 -15.63
N SER A 161 -9.81 -14.46 -16.62
CA SER A 161 -9.26 -15.23 -17.74
C SER A 161 -8.22 -16.26 -17.25
N GLU A 162 -7.37 -15.87 -16.31
CA GLU A 162 -6.37 -16.73 -15.67
C GLU A 162 -6.99 -17.85 -14.84
N MET A 163 -8.04 -17.58 -14.06
CA MET A 163 -8.81 -18.61 -13.33
C MET A 163 -9.37 -19.67 -14.28
N ILE A 164 -9.96 -19.23 -15.40
CA ILE A 164 -10.52 -20.12 -16.43
C ILE A 164 -9.41 -20.92 -17.12
N CYS A 165 -8.31 -20.28 -17.49
CA CYS A 165 -7.15 -20.93 -18.10
C CYS A 165 -6.46 -21.94 -17.17
N ALA A 166 -6.43 -21.68 -15.87
CA ALA A 166 -5.87 -22.55 -14.83
C ALA A 166 -6.78 -23.72 -14.41
N GLY A 167 -7.96 -23.87 -15.03
CA GLY A 167 -8.89 -24.96 -14.73
C GLY A 167 -9.65 -24.79 -13.41
N VAL A 168 -9.95 -23.55 -12.98
CA VAL A 168 -10.90 -23.29 -11.89
C VAL A 168 -12.32 -23.48 -12.41
N ASP A 169 -12.81 -24.72 -12.37
CA ASP A 169 -14.19 -25.11 -12.68
C ASP A 169 -15.11 -24.63 -11.56
N ALA A 170 -15.61 -23.40 -11.67
CA ALA A 170 -16.52 -22.79 -10.70
C ALA A 170 -17.81 -22.30 -11.37
N VAL A 171 -18.92 -22.43 -10.65
CA VAL A 171 -20.27 -22.05 -11.10
C VAL A 171 -20.84 -20.90 -10.25
N LEU A 172 -21.70 -20.08 -10.86
CA LEU A 172 -22.43 -19.03 -10.14
C LEU A 172 -23.50 -19.65 -9.23
N ILE A 173 -23.46 -19.31 -7.94
CA ILE A 173 -24.43 -19.76 -6.93
C ILE A 173 -25.25 -18.62 -6.34
N LYS A 174 -24.91 -17.36 -6.61
CA LYS A 174 -25.72 -16.18 -6.30
C LYS A 174 -25.61 -15.19 -7.45
N VAL A 175 -26.68 -14.45 -7.69
CA VAL A 175 -26.71 -13.23 -8.51
C VAL A 175 -27.41 -12.11 -7.74
N ALA A 176 -26.86 -10.90 -7.82
CA ALA A 176 -27.41 -9.68 -7.23
C ALA A 176 -27.07 -8.41 -8.05
N GLY A 177 -26.11 -8.48 -8.98
CA GLY A 177 -25.70 -7.35 -9.83
C GLY A 177 -26.64 -7.06 -11.01
N ILE A 178 -26.52 -5.85 -11.56
CA ILE A 178 -27.28 -5.41 -12.73
C ILE A 178 -27.06 -6.33 -13.94
N GLY A 179 -28.15 -6.71 -14.62
CA GLY A 179 -28.12 -7.56 -15.81
C GLY A 179 -27.81 -9.05 -15.55
N LEU A 180 -27.48 -9.42 -14.31
CA LEU A 180 -27.42 -10.82 -13.89
C LEU A 180 -28.84 -11.30 -13.53
N LEU A 181 -29.16 -12.53 -13.91
CA LEU A 181 -30.52 -13.07 -13.84
C LEU A 181 -30.49 -14.51 -13.29
N PRO A 182 -31.59 -15.03 -12.72
CA PRO A 182 -31.61 -16.37 -12.13
C PRO A 182 -31.23 -17.50 -13.12
N LYS A 183 -31.39 -17.26 -14.42
CA LYS A 183 -30.95 -18.17 -15.50
C LYS A 183 -29.41 -18.36 -15.59
N HIS A 184 -28.61 -17.50 -14.94
CA HIS A 184 -27.15 -17.60 -14.89
C HIS A 184 -26.66 -18.47 -13.71
N LEU A 185 -27.53 -18.82 -12.77
CA LEU A 185 -27.19 -19.72 -11.67
C LEU A 185 -26.89 -21.12 -12.22
N GLY A 186 -25.77 -21.69 -11.79
CA GLY A 186 -25.24 -22.96 -12.29
C GLY A 186 -24.41 -22.86 -13.57
N MET A 187 -24.33 -21.69 -14.23
CA MET A 187 -23.39 -21.48 -15.34
C MET A 187 -21.95 -21.36 -14.82
N THR A 188 -21.00 -21.88 -15.59
CA THR A 188 -19.56 -21.81 -15.27
C THR A 188 -18.99 -20.41 -15.50
N LEU A 189 -17.85 -20.10 -14.86
CA LEU A 189 -17.09 -18.88 -15.13
C LEU A 189 -16.79 -18.69 -16.63
N LYS A 190 -16.50 -19.79 -17.35
CA LYS A 190 -16.18 -19.79 -18.78
C LYS A 190 -17.38 -19.45 -19.67
N GLU A 191 -18.59 -19.86 -19.29
CA GLU A 191 -19.82 -19.45 -19.99
C GLU A 191 -20.20 -18.00 -19.66
N MET A 192 -19.90 -17.57 -18.43
CA MET A 192 -20.23 -16.23 -17.94
C MET A 192 -19.23 -15.14 -18.33
N GLU A 193 -17.97 -15.47 -18.64
CA GLU A 193 -16.90 -14.52 -18.93
C GLU A 193 -17.31 -13.41 -19.94
N PRO A 194 -17.89 -13.70 -21.13
CA PRO A 194 -18.28 -12.66 -22.07
C PRO A 194 -19.40 -11.76 -21.53
N THR A 195 -20.26 -12.31 -20.67
CA THR A 195 -21.35 -11.55 -20.03
C THR A 195 -20.79 -10.64 -18.93
N LEU A 196 -19.89 -11.15 -18.08
CA LEU A 196 -19.26 -10.39 -16.99
C LEU A 196 -18.41 -9.25 -17.52
N GLN A 197 -17.63 -9.50 -18.58
CA GLN A 197 -16.87 -8.47 -19.29
C GLN A 197 -17.79 -7.38 -19.87
N ASN A 198 -18.85 -7.77 -20.60
CA ASN A 198 -19.82 -6.81 -21.15
C ASN A 198 -20.59 -6.01 -20.07
N LEU A 199 -20.86 -6.59 -18.89
CA LEU A 199 -21.47 -5.86 -17.77
C LEU A 199 -20.50 -4.86 -17.12
N ASN A 200 -19.19 -5.12 -17.14
CA ASN A 200 -18.18 -4.14 -16.78
C ASN A 200 -18.11 -3.01 -17.82
N ASP A 201 -18.04 -3.34 -19.11
CA ASP A 201 -17.99 -2.38 -20.22
C ASP A 201 -19.23 -1.45 -20.28
N LEU A 202 -20.42 -1.94 -19.86
CA LEU A 202 -21.67 -1.16 -19.85
C LEU A 202 -21.97 -0.42 -18.54
N TYR A 203 -21.62 -0.99 -17.39
CA TYR A 203 -22.11 -0.51 -16.08
C TYR A 203 -21.02 -0.34 -15.01
N GLY A 204 -19.75 -0.66 -15.31
CA GLY A 204 -18.66 -0.66 -14.33
C GLY A 204 -18.72 -1.81 -13.31
N SER A 205 -19.62 -2.78 -13.49
CA SER A 205 -19.78 -3.98 -12.65
C SER A 205 -18.46 -4.72 -12.48
N HIS A 206 -18.14 -5.23 -11.29
CA HIS A 206 -16.89 -5.94 -11.05
C HIS A 206 -16.89 -7.30 -11.76
N ILE A 207 -15.95 -7.50 -12.69
CA ILE A 207 -15.77 -8.75 -13.46
C ILE A 207 -15.58 -9.94 -12.51
N CYS A 208 -14.87 -9.76 -11.40
CA CYS A 208 -14.68 -10.76 -10.35
C CYS A 208 -15.74 -10.72 -9.23
N GLY A 209 -16.80 -9.90 -9.32
CA GLY A 209 -17.90 -9.88 -8.35
C GLY A 209 -17.56 -9.30 -6.97
N GLU A 210 -16.49 -8.49 -6.86
CA GLU A 210 -16.02 -7.88 -5.60
C GLU A 210 -17.05 -6.97 -4.91
N GLY A 211 -18.06 -6.48 -5.63
CA GLY A 211 -19.20 -5.72 -5.07
C GLY A 211 -20.35 -6.60 -4.57
N GLY A 212 -20.18 -7.93 -4.61
CA GLY A 212 -21.24 -8.90 -4.29
C GLY A 212 -22.20 -9.16 -5.46
N GLU A 213 -21.86 -8.76 -6.69
CA GLU A 213 -22.73 -8.91 -7.87
C GLU A 213 -23.07 -10.38 -8.17
N TYR A 214 -22.16 -11.29 -7.84
CA TYR A 214 -22.37 -12.74 -7.85
C TYR A 214 -21.46 -13.45 -6.83
N GLU A 215 -21.92 -14.59 -6.31
CA GLU A 215 -21.10 -15.51 -5.50
C GLU A 215 -20.93 -16.83 -6.27
N THR A 216 -19.87 -17.61 -5.97
CA THR A 216 -19.53 -18.84 -6.71
C THR A 216 -19.29 -20.04 -5.79
N LEU A 217 -19.35 -21.24 -6.37
CA LEU A 217 -18.79 -22.47 -5.81
C LEU A 217 -17.81 -23.08 -6.82
N THR A 218 -16.59 -23.34 -6.38
CA THR A 218 -15.61 -24.14 -7.13
C THR A 218 -15.95 -25.62 -7.01
N LEU A 219 -16.21 -26.26 -8.15
CA LEU A 219 -16.47 -27.68 -8.27
C LEU A 219 -15.17 -28.47 -8.48
N ASP A 220 -14.21 -27.89 -9.21
CA ASP A 220 -12.86 -28.44 -9.34
C ASP A 220 -11.80 -27.34 -9.55
N CYS A 221 -10.56 -27.63 -9.15
CA CYS A 221 -9.38 -26.83 -9.49
C CYS A 221 -8.08 -27.66 -9.31
N PRO A 222 -6.89 -27.16 -9.71
CA PRO A 222 -5.64 -27.91 -9.59
C PRO A 222 -5.27 -28.40 -8.19
N VAL A 223 -5.72 -27.74 -7.12
CA VAL A 223 -5.44 -28.14 -5.72
C VAL A 223 -6.48 -29.09 -5.12
N PHE A 224 -7.55 -29.45 -5.85
CA PHE A 224 -8.51 -30.46 -5.42
C PHE A 224 -8.01 -31.86 -5.78
N LYS A 225 -8.06 -32.78 -4.81
CA LYS A 225 -7.73 -34.21 -4.95
C LYS A 225 -8.87 -34.99 -5.63
N ARG A 226 -10.11 -34.49 -5.52
CA ARG A 226 -11.35 -35.06 -6.05
C ARG A 226 -12.29 -33.92 -6.45
N ARG A 227 -13.04 -34.06 -7.54
CA ARG A 227 -13.97 -33.03 -7.99
C ARG A 227 -15.36 -33.18 -7.37
N ILE A 228 -16.08 -32.07 -7.23
CA ILE A 228 -17.47 -32.04 -6.75
C ILE A 228 -18.41 -32.23 -7.93
N GLN A 229 -19.43 -33.08 -7.76
CA GLN A 229 -20.55 -33.24 -8.68
C GLN A 229 -21.84 -32.83 -7.97
N LEU A 230 -22.59 -31.88 -8.54
CA LEU A 230 -23.90 -31.48 -8.03
C LEU A 230 -25.00 -32.30 -8.71
N HIS A 231 -25.76 -33.07 -7.94
CA HIS A 231 -26.84 -33.94 -8.47
C HIS A 231 -28.22 -33.31 -8.35
N LYS A 232 -28.42 -32.44 -7.34
CA LYS A 232 -29.69 -31.74 -7.16
C LYS A 232 -29.46 -30.35 -6.56
N THR A 233 -30.01 -29.35 -7.23
CA THR A 233 -30.01 -27.94 -6.81
C THR A 233 -31.43 -27.38 -6.88
N GLU A 234 -31.64 -26.22 -6.26
CA GLU A 234 -32.89 -25.46 -6.25
C GLU A 234 -32.55 -23.98 -6.40
N VAL A 235 -33.23 -23.29 -7.34
CA VAL A 235 -33.11 -21.83 -7.48
C VAL A 235 -34.10 -21.17 -6.52
N VAL A 236 -33.56 -20.39 -5.59
CA VAL A 236 -34.32 -19.60 -4.62
C VAL A 236 -34.18 -18.13 -5.02
N ILE A 237 -35.29 -17.40 -5.07
CA ILE A 237 -35.30 -15.97 -5.40
C ILE A 237 -35.65 -15.21 -4.13
N HIS A 238 -34.70 -14.44 -3.60
CA HIS A 238 -34.89 -13.61 -2.41
C HIS A 238 -35.68 -12.36 -2.78
N SER A 239 -35.26 -11.64 -3.83
CA SER A 239 -35.94 -10.44 -4.31
C SER A 239 -36.09 -10.45 -5.83
N PHE A 240 -37.27 -10.02 -6.29
CA PHE A 240 -37.54 -9.80 -7.71
C PHE A 240 -37.33 -8.33 -8.04
N SER A 241 -36.50 -8.06 -9.04
CA SER A 241 -36.53 -6.83 -9.83
C SER A 241 -36.18 -7.16 -11.28
N ASP A 242 -36.63 -6.36 -12.24
CA ASP A 242 -36.37 -6.58 -13.66
C ASP A 242 -34.94 -6.21 -14.09
N ILE A 243 -34.16 -5.60 -13.20
CA ILE A 243 -32.86 -4.97 -13.50
C ILE A 243 -31.71 -5.67 -12.75
N GLY A 244 -31.94 -6.10 -11.51
CA GLY A 244 -31.00 -6.84 -10.66
C GLY A 244 -31.77 -7.61 -9.57
N PRO A 245 -32.31 -8.81 -9.88
CA PRO A 245 -32.96 -9.67 -8.90
C PRO A 245 -31.91 -10.38 -8.02
N VAL A 246 -32.18 -10.49 -6.71
CA VAL A 246 -31.32 -11.30 -5.82
C VAL A 246 -31.83 -12.73 -5.79
N ALA A 247 -31.03 -13.66 -6.32
CA ALA A 247 -31.36 -15.08 -6.38
C ALA A 247 -30.11 -15.95 -6.15
N TYR A 248 -30.31 -17.13 -5.57
CA TYR A 248 -29.25 -18.09 -5.25
C TYR A 248 -29.62 -19.54 -5.54
N LEU A 249 -28.59 -20.39 -5.57
CA LEU A 249 -28.67 -21.81 -5.87
C LEU A 249 -28.44 -22.63 -4.59
N ARG A 250 -29.52 -23.08 -3.95
CA ARG A 250 -29.45 -24.00 -2.81
C ARG A 250 -29.01 -25.38 -3.31
N ILE A 251 -28.07 -26.00 -2.61
CA ILE A 251 -27.48 -27.30 -2.99
C ILE A 251 -28.11 -28.39 -2.15
N LEU A 252 -28.98 -29.19 -2.78
CA LEU A 252 -29.76 -30.23 -2.11
C LEU A 252 -29.08 -31.60 -2.12
N ASN A 253 -28.20 -31.86 -3.09
CA ASN A 253 -27.35 -33.03 -3.13
C ASN A 253 -26.12 -32.83 -4.03
N GLY A 254 -24.95 -33.23 -3.53
CA GLY A 254 -23.72 -33.36 -4.29
C GLY A 254 -22.81 -34.44 -3.70
N THR A 255 -21.88 -34.95 -4.50
CA THR A 255 -20.90 -35.96 -4.10
C THR A 255 -19.50 -35.60 -4.60
N LEU A 256 -18.49 -36.32 -4.12
CA LEU A 256 -17.14 -36.26 -4.68
C LEU A 256 -16.94 -37.40 -5.68
N ALA A 257 -16.21 -37.11 -6.74
CA ALA A 257 -15.75 -38.06 -7.74
C ALA A 257 -14.22 -37.97 -7.89
N GLU A 258 -13.58 -39.08 -8.20
CA GLU A 258 -12.16 -39.10 -8.55
C GLU A 258 -11.91 -38.27 -9.82
N LYS A 259 -10.70 -37.71 -9.93
CA LYS A 259 -10.26 -36.99 -11.14
C LYS A 259 -9.62 -37.96 -12.13
N ASP A 260 -9.78 -37.71 -13.41
CA ASP A 260 -9.14 -38.53 -14.45
C ASP A 260 -7.63 -38.28 -14.46
N GLN A 261 -6.83 -39.32 -14.71
CA GLN A 261 -5.35 -39.24 -14.72
C GLN A 261 -4.76 -38.40 -15.89
N GLY A 262 -5.60 -37.63 -16.57
CA GLY A 262 -5.29 -36.75 -17.69
C GLY A 262 -5.68 -35.28 -17.48
N ASP A 263 -6.13 -34.89 -16.28
CA ASP A 263 -6.20 -33.47 -15.89
C ASP A 263 -4.76 -32.94 -15.71
N MET A 264 -4.17 -32.50 -16.83
CA MET A 264 -2.76 -32.14 -17.00
C MET A 264 -2.31 -30.98 -16.10
N ASP A 265 -0.99 -30.90 -15.87
CA ASP A 265 -0.29 -29.75 -15.27
C ASP A 265 -0.67 -28.46 -16.02
N THR A 266 -1.68 -27.76 -15.52
CA THR A 266 -2.22 -26.57 -16.16
C THR A 266 -1.38 -25.40 -15.70
N ALA A 267 -0.57 -24.84 -16.61
CA ALA A 267 0.45 -23.85 -16.26
C ALA A 267 -0.17 -22.61 -15.61
N ILE A 268 0.16 -22.39 -14.33
CA ILE A 268 -0.37 -21.28 -13.54
C ILE A 268 0.30 -19.98 -14.00
N ILE A 269 -0.52 -19.01 -14.41
CA ILE A 269 -0.04 -17.72 -14.89
C ILE A 269 0.35 -16.87 -13.68
N VAL A 270 1.65 -16.79 -13.41
CA VAL A 270 2.22 -15.88 -12.39
C VAL A 270 2.51 -14.52 -13.03
N PRO A 271 2.09 -13.39 -12.43
CA PRO A 271 2.33 -12.06 -12.98
C PRO A 271 3.81 -11.76 -13.23
N SER A 272 4.06 -11.01 -14.31
CA SER A 272 5.41 -10.50 -14.59
C SER A 272 5.87 -9.56 -13.47
N LEU A 273 7.07 -9.82 -12.94
CA LEU A 273 7.66 -9.07 -11.82
C LEU A 273 7.80 -7.56 -12.10
N LEU A 274 7.98 -7.19 -13.37
CA LEU A 274 8.09 -5.81 -13.84
C LEU A 274 6.91 -5.44 -14.74
N ASP A 275 6.28 -4.30 -14.45
CA ASP A 275 5.38 -3.60 -15.36
C ASP A 275 6.13 -3.13 -16.63
N PRO A 276 5.45 -2.84 -17.76
CA PRO A 276 6.11 -2.44 -19.00
C PRO A 276 7.01 -1.20 -18.87
N SER A 277 6.66 -0.24 -18.00
CA SER A 277 7.50 0.95 -17.77
C SER A 277 8.82 0.61 -17.05
N SER A 278 8.78 -0.39 -16.18
CA SER A 278 9.92 -0.89 -15.42
C SER A 278 10.81 -1.80 -16.26
N GLN A 279 10.22 -2.57 -17.18
CA GLN A 279 10.96 -3.31 -18.21
C GLN A 279 11.77 -2.35 -19.11
N MET A 280 11.21 -1.20 -19.48
CA MET A 280 11.95 -0.16 -20.23
C MET A 280 13.12 0.42 -19.42
N ILE A 281 12.94 0.71 -18.12
CA ILE A 281 14.02 1.19 -17.23
C ILE A 281 15.20 0.21 -17.21
N VAL A 282 14.94 -1.10 -17.02
CA VAL A 282 16.00 -2.11 -17.02
C VAL A 282 16.67 -2.22 -18.40
N SER A 283 15.88 -2.19 -19.47
CA SER A 283 16.36 -2.34 -20.86
C SER A 283 17.20 -1.16 -21.35
N ALA A 284 16.93 0.05 -20.87
CA ALA A 284 17.68 1.26 -21.23
C ALA A 284 19.01 1.40 -20.48
N SER A 285 19.16 0.74 -19.32
CA SER A 285 20.29 0.92 -18.41
C SER A 285 21.71 0.70 -19.00
N PRO A 286 21.96 -0.23 -19.94
CA PRO A 286 23.30 -0.41 -20.52
C PRO A 286 23.58 0.50 -21.73
N ALA A 287 22.61 1.32 -22.16
CA ALA A 287 22.65 2.04 -23.44
C ALA A 287 22.94 3.55 -23.32
N VAL A 288 23.07 4.09 -22.10
CA VAL A 288 23.24 5.54 -21.88
C VAL A 288 24.56 5.83 -21.18
N ASP A 289 25.48 6.43 -21.94
CA ASP A 289 26.79 6.84 -21.47
C ASP A 289 26.65 8.14 -20.65
N PHE A 290 26.80 8.04 -19.33
CA PHE A 290 26.65 9.19 -18.42
C PHE A 290 28.00 9.86 -18.16
N PRO A 291 28.06 11.21 -18.12
CA PRO A 291 29.25 11.89 -17.65
C PRO A 291 29.54 11.43 -16.22
N HIS A 292 30.70 10.82 -15.99
CA HIS A 292 31.14 10.41 -14.67
C HIS A 292 31.04 11.59 -13.70
N PRO A 293 30.61 11.38 -12.44
CA PRO A 293 30.58 12.44 -11.44
C PRO A 293 32.00 12.98 -11.27
N THR A 294 32.19 14.29 -11.50
CA THR A 294 33.47 14.95 -11.27
C THR A 294 33.80 14.87 -9.79
N ILE A 295 34.71 13.97 -9.42
CA ILE A 295 35.13 13.83 -8.02
C ILE A 295 35.85 15.10 -7.61
N LEU A 296 35.25 15.81 -6.65
CA LEU A 296 35.71 17.10 -6.18
C LEU A 296 36.92 16.93 -5.23
N ALA A 297 38.10 16.68 -5.81
CA ALA A 297 39.28 16.17 -5.12
C ALA A 297 39.85 17.07 -4.00
N ASP A 298 39.51 18.36 -3.99
CA ASP A 298 40.02 19.37 -3.03
C ASP A 298 38.98 19.81 -1.99
N TYR A 299 38.06 18.92 -1.59
CA TYR A 299 37.07 19.20 -0.53
C TYR A 299 37.72 19.15 0.86
N LYS A 300 38.28 20.28 1.32
CA LYS A 300 38.73 20.44 2.71
C LYS A 300 37.52 20.52 3.63
N GLU A 301 37.47 19.66 4.65
CA GLU A 301 36.48 19.74 5.72
C GLU A 301 36.49 21.13 6.37
N GLN A 302 35.44 21.90 6.15
CA GLN A 302 35.21 23.12 6.92
C GLN A 302 34.49 22.74 8.20
N ASN A 303 35.15 22.94 9.34
CA ASN A 303 34.55 22.82 10.68
C ASN A 303 33.54 23.96 10.93
N MET A 304 32.44 23.95 10.18
CA MET A 304 31.22 24.67 10.52
C MET A 304 30.68 24.14 11.86
N PRO A 305 30.25 25.00 12.80
CA PRO A 305 29.59 24.54 14.01
C PRO A 305 28.22 23.95 13.68
N ILE A 306 28.17 22.61 13.55
CA ILE A 306 26.95 21.86 13.30
C ILE A 306 25.96 22.14 14.44
N ASN A 307 24.78 22.67 14.12
CA ASN A 307 23.75 22.96 15.12
C ASN A 307 23.09 21.66 15.59
N GLN A 308 23.60 21.12 16.70
CA GLN A 308 23.17 19.84 17.28
C GLN A 308 21.80 19.92 17.98
N HIS A 309 21.27 21.12 18.24
CA HIS A 309 19.98 21.26 18.90
C HIS A 309 18.82 20.85 17.99
N HIS A 310 17.87 20.12 18.55
CA HIS A 310 16.60 19.80 17.91
C HIS A 310 15.85 21.09 17.56
N SER A 311 15.31 21.20 16.34
CA SER A 311 14.57 22.39 15.90
C SER A 311 13.13 22.04 15.57
N ILE A 312 12.19 22.82 16.11
CA ILE A 312 10.76 22.71 15.81
C ILE A 312 10.29 23.91 14.98
N ARG A 313 9.45 23.65 13.98
CA ARG A 313 8.86 24.68 13.11
C ARG A 313 7.42 24.31 12.79
N SER A 314 6.49 25.18 13.15
CA SER A 314 5.11 25.15 12.63
C SER A 314 4.99 26.04 11.39
N LYS A 315 4.17 25.63 10.42
CA LYS A 315 3.81 26.43 9.23
C LYS A 315 2.31 26.30 8.95
N GLN A 316 1.66 27.43 8.69
CA GLN A 316 0.22 27.54 8.41
C GLN A 316 -0.67 26.91 9.50
N GLU A 317 -0.17 26.90 10.76
CA GLU A 317 -0.78 26.39 11.99
C GLU A 317 -1.12 24.88 12.01
N CYS A 318 -1.37 24.25 10.86
CA CYS A 318 -1.67 22.83 10.77
C CYS A 318 -0.45 21.90 10.60
N TRP A 319 0.66 22.34 10.01
CA TRP A 319 1.83 21.47 9.76
C TRP A 319 2.95 21.72 10.79
N VAL A 320 3.41 20.67 11.46
CA VAL A 320 4.52 20.70 12.42
C VAL A 320 5.67 19.84 11.92
N SER A 321 6.86 20.42 11.84
CA SER A 321 8.10 19.71 11.52
C SER A 321 9.06 19.79 12.72
N ILE A 322 9.61 18.65 13.12
CA ILE A 322 10.61 18.52 14.18
C ILE A 322 11.83 17.85 13.56
N SER A 323 12.99 18.48 13.62
CA SER A 323 14.22 18.00 12.97
C SER A 323 15.39 17.92 13.95
N ASN A 324 16.37 17.08 13.62
CA ASN A 324 17.53 16.77 14.47
C ASN A 324 17.13 16.22 15.86
N VAL A 325 16.12 15.35 15.95
CA VAL A 325 15.78 14.72 17.22
C VAL A 325 16.79 13.61 17.53
N GLN A 326 17.64 13.87 18.50
CA GLN A 326 18.63 12.94 19.05
C GLN A 326 18.73 13.17 20.58
N VAL A 327 19.25 12.19 21.31
CA VAL A 327 19.54 12.35 22.75
C VAL A 327 20.93 13.00 22.93
N GLU A 328 21.06 13.93 23.86
CA GLU A 328 22.32 14.68 24.07
C GLU A 328 23.37 13.89 24.86
N ASP A 329 22.95 13.05 25.82
CA ASP A 329 23.82 12.11 26.53
C ASP A 329 23.41 10.66 26.23
N VAL A 330 24.33 9.90 25.64
CA VAL A 330 24.12 8.53 25.17
C VAL A 330 25.21 7.54 25.61
N ALA A 331 26.20 7.99 26.40
CA ALA A 331 27.44 7.24 26.65
C ALA A 331 27.20 5.83 27.23
N ASP A 332 26.29 5.73 28.21
CA ASP A 332 25.91 4.47 28.87
C ASP A 332 24.55 3.91 28.40
N LEU A 333 23.95 4.47 27.33
CA LEU A 333 22.64 4.02 26.85
C LEU A 333 22.75 2.80 25.93
N SER A 334 21.86 1.82 26.12
CA SER A 334 21.54 0.84 25.08
C SER A 334 20.86 1.52 23.90
N ILE A 335 20.92 0.89 22.73
CA ILE A 335 20.34 1.44 21.49
C ILE A 335 18.81 1.60 21.58
N GLU A 336 18.11 0.72 22.31
CA GLU A 336 16.68 0.84 22.58
C GLU A 336 16.36 2.03 23.50
N ASN A 337 17.22 2.31 24.47
CA ASN A 337 17.07 3.44 25.39
C ASN A 337 17.36 4.78 24.69
N GLU A 338 18.32 4.83 23.75
CA GLU A 338 18.52 5.98 22.87
C GLU A 338 17.30 6.20 21.95
N CYS A 339 16.84 5.15 21.25
CA CYS A 339 15.61 5.19 20.44
C CYS A 339 14.40 5.69 21.26
N ALA A 340 14.17 5.15 22.45
CA ALA A 340 13.08 5.56 23.33
C ALA A 340 13.25 6.98 23.86
N GLY A 341 14.50 7.45 24.06
CA GLY A 341 14.82 8.84 24.35
C GLY A 341 14.42 9.79 23.22
N CYS A 342 14.80 9.49 21.98
CA CYS A 342 14.41 10.25 20.79
C CYS A 342 12.87 10.34 20.64
N TRP A 343 12.15 9.24 20.87
CA TRP A 343 10.69 9.24 20.83
C TRP A 343 10.05 10.03 21.98
N ARG A 344 10.66 10.04 23.19
CA ARG A 344 10.22 10.88 24.32
C ARG A 344 10.38 12.37 24.01
N ILE A 345 11.50 12.76 23.39
CA ILE A 345 11.72 14.15 22.91
C ILE A 345 10.67 14.52 21.86
N THR A 346 10.42 13.63 20.88
CA THR A 346 9.37 13.81 19.86
C THR A 346 7.99 14.00 20.50
N GLN A 347 7.63 13.19 21.50
CA GLN A 347 6.36 13.30 22.23
C GLN A 347 6.22 14.65 22.95
N SER A 348 7.26 15.12 23.66
CA SER A 348 7.28 16.44 24.28
C SER A 348 7.09 17.56 23.25
N LYS A 349 7.80 17.47 22.13
CA LYS A 349 7.78 18.48 21.05
C LYS A 349 6.46 18.51 20.26
N LEU A 350 5.74 17.39 20.19
CA LEU A 350 4.37 17.36 19.66
C LEU A 350 3.37 17.95 20.66
N ALA A 351 3.52 17.66 21.95
CA ALA A 351 2.65 18.19 23.00
C ALA A 351 2.71 19.72 23.13
N GLU A 352 3.85 20.35 22.83
CA GLU A 352 4.00 21.82 22.70
C GLU A 352 3.07 22.44 21.64
N HIS A 353 2.50 21.64 20.73
CA HIS A 353 1.51 22.03 19.73
C HIS A 353 0.17 21.29 19.89
N PHE A 354 -0.12 20.72 21.07
CA PHE A 354 -1.30 19.88 21.35
C PHE A 354 -1.42 18.61 20.49
N LEU A 355 -0.32 18.18 19.85
CA LEU A 355 -0.26 16.97 19.03
C LEU A 355 0.32 15.79 19.81
N ASP A 356 0.18 14.60 19.22
CA ASP A 356 0.78 13.36 19.71
C ASP A 356 1.22 12.44 18.55
N ILE A 357 1.82 11.29 18.87
CA ILE A 357 2.35 10.32 17.90
C ILE A 357 1.38 9.89 16.78
N SER A 358 0.05 9.91 16.99
CA SER A 358 -0.94 9.53 15.97
C SER A 358 -1.17 10.61 14.90
N HIS A 359 -0.64 11.82 15.13
CA HIS A 359 -0.63 12.93 14.19
C HIS A 359 0.57 12.90 13.24
N ILE A 360 1.51 11.96 13.44
CA ILE A 360 2.68 11.82 12.58
C ILE A 360 2.27 11.20 11.23
N SER A 361 2.64 11.90 10.15
CA SER A 361 2.44 11.44 8.77
C SER A 361 3.68 10.74 8.24
N HIS A 362 4.87 11.27 8.58
CA HIS A 362 6.14 10.82 8.02
C HIS A 362 7.31 10.98 8.98
N VAL A 363 8.29 10.09 8.88
CA VAL A 363 9.53 10.06 9.69
C VAL A 363 10.72 9.69 8.81
N ASN A 364 11.80 10.48 8.83
CA ASN A 364 13.12 9.99 8.41
C ASN A 364 13.85 9.45 9.65
N VAL A 365 14.44 8.27 9.54
CA VAL A 365 15.29 7.70 10.59
C VAL A 365 16.70 7.49 10.06
N TYR A 366 17.66 8.09 10.74
CA TYR A 366 19.09 7.98 10.43
C TYR A 366 19.76 7.15 11.52
N LEU A 367 20.53 6.13 11.13
CA LEU A 367 21.24 5.23 12.02
C LEU A 367 22.74 5.24 11.72
N SER A 368 23.61 5.12 12.74
CA SER A 368 25.07 5.00 12.55
C SER A 368 25.53 3.69 11.92
N SER A 369 24.71 2.64 12.08
CA SER A 369 24.77 1.34 11.39
C SER A 369 23.35 0.76 11.28
N MET A 370 23.07 0.02 10.20
CA MET A 370 21.80 -0.70 10.04
C MET A 370 21.64 -1.89 11.00
N ASP A 371 22.68 -2.31 11.72
CA ASP A 371 22.59 -3.27 12.84
C ASP A 371 21.62 -2.79 13.94
N HIS A 372 21.36 -1.48 14.02
CA HIS A 372 20.43 -0.88 14.97
C HIS A 372 18.96 -0.97 14.52
N PHE A 373 18.67 -1.37 13.29
CA PHE A 373 17.32 -1.43 12.72
C PHE A 373 16.34 -2.39 13.45
N PRO A 374 16.72 -3.62 13.88
CA PRO A 374 15.82 -4.48 14.65
C PRO A 374 15.43 -3.86 16.00
N HIS A 375 16.40 -3.24 16.67
CA HIS A 375 16.24 -2.57 17.96
C HIS A 375 15.30 -1.35 17.86
N LEU A 376 15.46 -0.54 16.80
CA LEU A 376 14.54 0.54 16.44
C LEU A 376 13.10 0.02 16.25
N ASN A 377 12.91 -1.05 15.48
CA ASN A 377 11.59 -1.63 15.24
C ASN A 377 10.95 -2.10 16.56
N ALA A 378 11.71 -2.78 17.42
CA ALA A 378 11.26 -3.25 18.73
C ALA A 378 10.85 -2.12 19.70
N VAL A 379 11.35 -0.91 19.51
CA VAL A 379 10.87 0.30 20.21
C VAL A 379 9.63 0.88 19.53
N MET A 380 9.63 1.01 18.20
CA MET A 380 8.50 1.58 17.45
C MET A 380 7.19 0.78 17.58
N TYR A 381 7.26 -0.56 17.67
CA TYR A 381 6.08 -1.40 17.95
C TYR A 381 5.45 -1.15 19.33
N LYS A 382 6.20 -0.58 20.29
CA LYS A 382 5.70 -0.20 21.63
C LYS A 382 5.09 1.21 21.65
N ILE A 383 5.03 1.88 20.49
CA ILE A 383 4.61 3.27 20.34
C ILE A 383 3.40 3.34 19.39
N PHE A 384 3.57 2.83 18.16
CA PHE A 384 2.56 2.85 17.12
C PHE A 384 1.75 1.54 17.12
N GLY A 385 0.44 1.65 16.97
CA GLY A 385 -0.47 0.51 16.84
C GLY A 385 -0.74 0.18 15.37
N THR A 386 -1.97 0.37 14.91
CA THR A 386 -2.32 0.29 13.48
C THR A 386 -2.01 1.58 12.73
N SER A 387 -1.91 1.51 11.39
CA SER A 387 -1.58 2.63 10.50
C SER A 387 -0.45 3.57 10.98
N PRO A 388 0.73 3.05 11.38
CA PRO A 388 1.92 3.83 11.73
C PRO A 388 2.28 4.89 10.66
N PRO A 389 3.12 5.89 10.98
CA PRO A 389 3.57 6.86 9.98
C PRO A 389 4.33 6.18 8.83
N THR A 390 4.49 6.91 7.71
CA THR A 390 5.48 6.52 6.70
C THR A 390 6.90 6.71 7.22
N ARG A 391 7.84 5.93 6.66
CA ARG A 391 9.24 5.93 7.08
C ARG A 391 10.20 5.77 5.89
N ALA A 392 11.27 6.55 5.87
CA ALA A 392 12.53 6.16 5.23
C ALA A 392 13.57 5.88 6.33
N CYS A 393 14.46 4.91 6.14
CA CYS A 393 15.38 4.49 7.20
C CYS A 393 16.74 4.08 6.66
N VAL A 394 17.74 4.95 6.82
CA VAL A 394 19.04 4.84 6.14
C VAL A 394 20.21 4.90 7.11
N GLY A 395 21.28 4.18 6.78
CA GLY A 395 22.54 4.23 7.50
C GLY A 395 23.37 5.42 7.04
N VAL A 396 23.83 6.26 7.96
CA VAL A 396 24.66 7.46 7.67
C VAL A 396 25.72 7.63 8.76
N ASP A 397 26.75 8.42 8.49
CA ASP A 397 27.70 8.81 9.51
C ASP A 397 27.13 9.95 10.37
N LEU A 398 26.66 9.57 11.57
CA LEU A 398 26.27 10.49 12.63
C LEU A 398 27.52 10.90 13.45
N LEU A 399 27.48 12.09 14.03
CA LEU A 399 28.53 12.54 14.96
C LEU A 399 28.56 11.63 16.20
N PRO A 400 29.70 10.98 16.51
CA PRO A 400 29.81 10.22 17.75
C PRO A 400 29.62 11.13 18.98
N PRO A 401 29.00 10.65 20.07
CA PRO A 401 28.58 9.26 20.30
C PRO A 401 27.16 8.89 19.82
N ASN A 402 26.44 9.76 19.10
CA ASN A 402 25.06 9.47 18.68
C ASN A 402 24.97 8.32 17.66
N ARG A 403 23.98 7.44 17.86
CA ARG A 403 23.69 6.29 16.98
C ARG A 403 22.33 6.42 16.27
N VAL A 404 21.44 7.30 16.75
CA VAL A 404 20.08 7.50 16.23
C VAL A 404 19.75 8.98 16.08
N ARG A 405 19.20 9.37 14.93
CA ARG A 405 18.56 10.69 14.73
C ARG A 405 17.24 10.53 13.98
N LEU A 406 16.24 11.33 14.34
CA LEU A 406 14.92 11.36 13.69
C LEU A 406 14.62 12.77 13.14
N ASP A 407 13.99 12.84 11.97
CA ASP A 407 13.16 13.99 11.55
C ASP A 407 11.70 13.54 11.44
N ILE A 408 10.77 14.38 11.86
CA ILE A 408 9.34 14.08 11.98
C ILE A 408 8.51 15.16 11.27
N ILE A 409 7.51 14.72 10.49
CA ILE A 409 6.45 15.57 9.93
C ILE A 409 5.10 15.10 10.50
N ALA A 410 4.43 16.00 11.20
CA ALA A 410 3.10 15.79 11.77
C ALA A 410 2.09 16.83 11.25
N PHE A 411 0.81 16.47 11.30
CA PHE A 411 -0.29 17.34 10.89
C PHE A 411 -1.37 17.40 11.97
N SER A 412 -1.76 18.61 12.35
CA SER A 412 -2.89 18.90 13.23
C SER A 412 -4.20 18.63 12.49
N GLN A 413 -4.79 17.47 12.74
CA GLN A 413 -6.02 17.01 12.11
C GLN A 413 -7.23 17.75 12.69
N SER A 414 -8.06 18.30 11.82
CA SER A 414 -9.40 18.80 12.17
C SER A 414 -10.39 17.65 12.38
N ASN A 415 -10.22 16.59 11.61
CA ASN A 415 -11.01 15.36 11.66
C ASN A 415 -10.06 14.15 11.53
N LEU A 416 -10.30 13.07 12.29
CA LEU A 416 -9.47 11.86 12.22
C LEU A 416 -9.49 11.18 10.84
N GLN A 417 -10.53 11.46 10.04
CA GLN A 417 -10.66 11.04 8.63
C GLN A 417 -9.75 11.81 7.66
N ASP A 418 -9.15 12.94 8.08
CA ASP A 418 -8.21 13.74 7.28
C ASP A 418 -6.94 12.95 6.92
N ARG A 419 -6.65 11.85 7.65
CA ARG A 419 -5.51 10.95 7.47
C ARG A 419 -5.96 9.56 7.03
N ARG A 420 -5.66 9.19 5.78
CA ARG A 420 -5.79 7.82 5.24
C ARG A 420 -4.41 7.19 5.08
N ALA A 421 -4.25 5.90 5.33
CA ALA A 421 -2.96 5.21 5.25
C ALA A 421 -3.08 3.87 4.50
N LEU A 422 -2.08 3.54 3.69
CA LEU A 422 -1.94 2.22 3.10
C LEU A 422 -0.92 1.42 3.91
N HIS A 423 -1.42 0.44 4.65
CA HIS A 423 -0.66 -0.47 5.49
C HIS A 423 -1.09 -1.88 5.09
N VAL A 424 -0.25 -2.56 4.31
CA VAL A 424 -0.51 -3.87 3.68
C VAL A 424 0.52 -4.86 4.17
N GLN A 425 0.09 -5.75 5.07
CA GLN A 425 0.93 -6.77 5.70
C GLN A 425 0.85 -8.14 5.02
N SER A 426 -0.07 -8.32 4.06
CA SER A 426 -0.24 -9.53 3.27
C SER A 426 0.79 -9.67 2.13
N LEU A 427 1.28 -10.89 1.90
CA LEU A 427 2.08 -11.22 0.71
C LEU A 427 1.17 -11.28 -0.52
N SER A 428 1.62 -10.68 -1.63
CA SER A 428 0.87 -10.54 -2.88
C SER A 428 1.82 -10.36 -4.07
N TYR A 429 1.30 -10.34 -5.30
CA TYR A 429 2.07 -9.92 -6.49
C TYR A 429 2.07 -8.40 -6.74
N TRP A 430 1.36 -7.62 -5.91
CA TRP A 430 1.21 -6.17 -6.07
C TRP A 430 2.50 -5.43 -5.70
N ALA A 431 2.75 -5.18 -4.41
CA ALA A 431 3.93 -4.50 -3.89
C ALA A 431 4.38 -5.15 -2.56
N PRO A 432 5.62 -4.93 -2.09
CA PRO A 432 6.14 -5.59 -0.90
C PRO A 432 5.32 -5.31 0.38
N ALA A 433 5.08 -6.36 1.15
CA ALA A 433 4.38 -6.27 2.43
C ALA A 433 5.18 -5.45 3.46
N ASN A 434 4.51 -4.66 4.31
CA ASN A 434 5.21 -3.93 5.36
C ASN A 434 5.49 -4.85 6.55
N ILE A 435 6.74 -5.33 6.61
CA ILE A 435 7.27 -6.19 7.68
C ILE A 435 7.86 -5.38 8.86
N GLY A 436 7.45 -4.12 9.01
CA GLY A 436 7.94 -3.19 10.03
C GLY A 436 6.88 -2.19 10.47
N PRO A 437 7.13 -1.42 11.55
CA PRO A 437 6.19 -0.45 12.11
C PRO A 437 6.17 0.86 11.30
N TYR A 438 5.78 0.76 10.02
CA TYR A 438 5.60 1.86 9.07
C TYR A 438 4.51 1.49 8.06
N SER A 439 3.73 2.47 7.57
CA SER A 439 2.77 2.25 6.48
C SER A 439 3.46 2.46 5.12
N GLN A 440 3.07 1.75 4.06
CA GLN A 440 3.56 2.01 2.70
C GLN A 440 3.33 3.47 2.30
N SER A 441 2.15 4.03 2.58
CA SER A 441 1.84 5.45 2.38
C SER A 441 0.94 6.02 3.48
N VAL A 442 0.96 7.35 3.61
CA VAL A 442 0.03 8.14 4.43
C VAL A 442 -0.35 9.38 3.65
N THR A 443 -1.64 9.50 3.33
CA THR A 443 -2.26 10.69 2.76
C THR A 443 -2.83 11.56 3.87
N VAL A 444 -2.51 12.85 3.83
CA VAL A 444 -3.16 13.89 4.65
C VAL A 444 -3.43 15.12 3.79
N ARG A 445 -4.70 15.55 3.75
CA ARG A 445 -5.19 16.61 2.84
C ARG A 445 -4.73 16.44 1.39
N GLU A 446 -3.92 17.37 0.89
CA GLU A 446 -3.41 17.45 -0.49
C GLU A 446 -2.07 16.70 -0.71
N ARG A 447 -1.62 15.88 0.25
CA ARG A 447 -0.29 15.26 0.21
C ARG A 447 -0.32 13.77 0.53
N MET A 448 0.34 12.97 -0.29
CA MET A 448 0.68 11.57 0.02
C MET A 448 2.18 11.46 0.26
N PHE A 449 2.56 11.05 1.47
CA PHE A 449 3.90 10.57 1.75
C PHE A 449 3.96 9.09 1.38
N VAL A 450 5.04 8.65 0.73
CA VAL A 450 5.35 7.24 0.48
C VAL A 450 6.64 6.88 1.21
N SER A 451 6.62 5.77 1.94
CA SER A 451 7.78 5.23 2.64
C SER A 451 8.90 4.82 1.68
N GLY A 452 10.12 4.70 2.19
CA GLY A 452 11.24 4.17 1.42
C GLY A 452 10.92 2.78 0.87
N GLN A 453 10.95 2.64 -0.47
CA GLN A 453 10.77 1.38 -1.18
C GLN A 453 12.12 0.86 -1.66
N ILE A 454 12.43 -0.38 -1.33
CA ILE A 454 13.61 -1.12 -1.81
C ILE A 454 13.19 -2.17 -2.85
N GLY A 455 14.12 -2.57 -3.72
CA GLY A 455 13.87 -3.43 -4.88
C GLY A 455 13.56 -4.91 -4.60
N LEU A 456 12.62 -5.21 -3.72
CA LEU A 456 12.18 -6.57 -3.40
C LEU A 456 11.16 -7.12 -4.41
N GLN A 457 11.15 -8.44 -4.56
CA GLN A 457 10.05 -9.19 -5.18
C GLN A 457 8.86 -9.26 -4.21
N PRO A 458 7.64 -8.83 -4.58
CA PRO A 458 6.48 -8.80 -3.67
C PRO A 458 6.08 -10.14 -3.05
N GLY A 459 6.00 -11.21 -3.84
CA GLY A 459 5.46 -12.50 -3.38
C GLY A 459 6.39 -13.31 -2.48
N SER A 460 7.71 -13.14 -2.63
CA SER A 460 8.76 -13.87 -1.89
C SER A 460 9.46 -13.02 -0.83
N MET A 461 9.33 -11.69 -0.89
CA MET A 461 10.07 -10.72 -0.07
C MET A 461 11.61 -10.88 -0.14
N THR A 462 12.14 -11.44 -1.22
CA THR A 462 13.59 -11.51 -1.52
C THR A 462 14.00 -10.42 -2.51
N PHE A 463 15.30 -10.12 -2.62
CA PHE A 463 15.82 -9.40 -3.78
C PHE A 463 15.77 -10.31 -5.03
N PRO A 464 15.68 -9.74 -6.23
CA PRO A 464 15.82 -10.51 -7.46
C PRO A 464 17.22 -11.12 -7.59
N SER A 465 17.31 -12.26 -8.28
CA SER A 465 18.57 -12.95 -8.57
C SER A 465 18.73 -13.11 -10.09
N PRO A 466 19.84 -12.67 -10.71
CA PRO A 466 20.93 -11.92 -10.10
C PRO A 466 20.50 -10.52 -9.63
N ARG A 467 21.17 -9.99 -8.60
CA ARG A 467 20.99 -8.60 -8.16
C ARG A 467 21.55 -7.63 -9.21
N SER A 468 20.91 -6.48 -9.37
CA SER A 468 21.33 -5.42 -10.29
C SER A 468 20.72 -4.10 -9.84
N ILE A 469 21.52 -3.02 -9.85
CA ILE A 469 21.05 -1.66 -9.55
C ILE A 469 19.86 -1.27 -10.45
N SER A 470 19.91 -1.58 -11.74
CA SER A 470 18.87 -1.24 -12.71
C SER A 470 17.55 -1.90 -12.36
N LEU A 471 17.61 -3.17 -11.93
CA LEU A 471 16.45 -3.99 -11.57
C LEU A 471 15.88 -3.60 -10.21
N GLU A 472 16.73 -3.34 -9.21
CA GLU A 472 16.30 -2.86 -7.90
C GLU A 472 15.73 -1.44 -7.97
N THR A 473 16.27 -0.57 -8.83
CA THR A 473 15.72 0.78 -9.06
C THR A 473 14.38 0.72 -9.78
N ALA A 474 14.26 -0.12 -10.82
CA ALA A 474 13.00 -0.33 -11.52
C ALA A 474 11.90 -0.83 -10.56
N LEU A 475 12.23 -1.81 -9.69
CA LEU A 475 11.32 -2.31 -8.67
C LEU A 475 10.97 -1.26 -7.60
N ALA A 476 11.96 -0.55 -7.05
CA ALA A 476 11.71 0.50 -6.06
C ALA A 476 10.75 1.57 -6.59
N LEU A 477 10.97 2.04 -7.82
CA LEU A 477 10.10 3.03 -8.48
C LEU A 477 8.72 2.42 -8.82
N GLN A 478 8.66 1.18 -9.29
CA GLN A 478 7.39 0.45 -9.50
C GLN A 478 6.54 0.39 -8.24
N HIS A 479 7.14 0.04 -7.11
CA HIS A 479 6.43 -0.10 -5.84
C HIS A 479 5.84 1.26 -5.41
N THR A 480 6.56 2.37 -5.60
CA THR A 480 6.01 3.71 -5.32
C THR A 480 4.81 4.05 -6.23
N ARG A 481 4.84 3.71 -7.53
CA ARG A 481 3.69 3.90 -8.43
C ARG A 481 2.50 3.02 -8.07
N LYS A 482 2.72 1.74 -7.72
CA LYS A 482 1.65 0.83 -7.28
C LYS A 482 0.99 1.27 -5.97
N ILE A 483 1.79 1.78 -5.02
CA ILE A 483 1.31 2.38 -3.76
C ILE A 483 0.48 3.63 -4.01
N ALA A 484 0.88 4.47 -4.98
CA ALA A 484 0.13 5.66 -5.38
C ALA A 484 -1.22 5.28 -6.03
N SER A 485 -1.23 4.37 -7.01
CA SER A 485 -2.46 3.88 -7.67
C SER A 485 -3.50 3.35 -6.68
N ALA A 486 -3.08 2.46 -5.77
CA ALA A 486 -3.94 1.91 -4.73
C ALA A 486 -4.53 2.99 -3.81
N MET A 487 -3.78 4.07 -3.54
CA MET A 487 -4.29 5.20 -2.77
C MET A 487 -5.25 6.08 -3.57
N SER A 488 -5.04 6.26 -4.87
CA SER A 488 -6.01 6.93 -5.76
C SER A 488 -7.37 6.22 -5.75
N GLU A 489 -7.38 4.89 -5.79
CA GLU A 489 -8.61 4.08 -5.64
C GLU A 489 -9.28 4.30 -4.27
N ILE A 490 -8.51 4.27 -3.17
CA ILE A 490 -8.99 4.53 -1.80
C ILE A 490 -9.43 6.00 -1.58
N LEU A 491 -8.99 6.93 -2.42
CA LEU A 491 -9.36 8.34 -2.39
C LEU A 491 -10.59 8.66 -3.25
N GLY A 492 -10.81 7.90 -4.33
CA GLY A 492 -11.97 7.98 -5.19
C GLY A 492 -11.80 8.91 -6.41
N PRO A 493 -12.74 8.82 -7.38
CA PRO A 493 -12.58 9.43 -8.71
C PRO A 493 -12.49 10.96 -8.71
N SER A 494 -12.98 11.65 -7.67
CA SER A 494 -12.84 13.11 -7.52
C SER A 494 -11.39 13.57 -7.38
N ARG A 495 -10.47 12.68 -7.01
CA ARG A 495 -9.03 12.96 -6.84
C ARG A 495 -8.13 12.32 -7.91
N LEU A 496 -8.70 11.49 -8.79
CA LEU A 496 -7.98 10.76 -9.84
C LEU A 496 -7.27 11.70 -10.83
N GLY A 497 -6.15 11.26 -11.40
CA GLY A 497 -5.42 11.98 -12.45
C GLY A 497 -4.74 13.29 -12.01
N ARG A 498 -4.76 13.62 -10.71
CA ARG A 498 -4.10 14.81 -10.11
C ARG A 498 -2.86 14.47 -9.27
N GLU A 499 -2.40 13.23 -9.29
CA GLU A 499 -1.22 12.78 -8.52
C GLU A 499 0.10 13.17 -9.19
N THR A 500 0.62 14.35 -8.85
CA THR A 500 1.92 14.83 -9.32
C THR A 500 2.99 14.62 -8.25
N VAL A 501 4.11 13.98 -8.58
CA VAL A 501 5.25 13.88 -7.66
C VAL A 501 5.81 15.29 -7.39
N GLN A 502 5.74 15.75 -6.15
CA GLN A 502 6.37 17.01 -5.72
C GLN A 502 7.88 16.83 -5.53
N ARG A 503 8.29 15.67 -4.99
CA ARG A 503 9.70 15.36 -4.69
C ARG A 503 9.92 13.84 -4.63
N ALA A 504 11.04 13.39 -5.18
CA ALA A 504 11.64 12.10 -4.84
C ALA A 504 12.97 12.30 -4.10
N ILE A 505 13.28 11.40 -3.18
CA ILE A 505 14.62 11.17 -2.65
C ILE A 505 14.99 9.73 -3.01
N LEU A 506 16.15 9.55 -3.64
CA LEU A 506 16.69 8.26 -4.05
C LEU A 506 18.00 8.05 -3.28
N TRP A 507 17.95 7.22 -2.26
CA TRP A 507 19.10 6.91 -1.41
C TRP A 507 19.87 5.74 -2.02
N LEU A 508 21.20 5.78 -2.05
CA LEU A 508 22.04 4.69 -2.57
C LEU A 508 23.40 4.59 -1.85
N PRO A 509 23.99 3.39 -1.64
CA PRO A 509 25.29 3.25 -0.99
C PRO A 509 26.50 3.58 -1.90
N ASP A 510 26.44 3.23 -3.18
CA ASP A 510 27.54 3.46 -4.12
C ASP A 510 27.31 4.72 -4.98
N ALA A 511 28.28 5.64 -4.96
CA ALA A 511 28.28 6.84 -5.79
C ALA A 511 28.43 6.54 -7.30
N ASN A 512 28.95 5.37 -7.68
CA ASN A 512 29.03 4.94 -9.08
C ASN A 512 27.63 4.76 -9.71
N ASP A 513 26.64 4.34 -8.90
CA ASP A 513 25.28 4.05 -9.36
C ASP A 513 24.43 5.30 -9.63
N ILE A 514 24.91 6.50 -9.28
CA ILE A 514 24.18 7.79 -9.45
C ILE A 514 23.73 8.00 -10.90
N GLY A 515 24.56 7.63 -11.88
CA GLY A 515 24.20 7.74 -13.30
C GLY A 515 23.00 6.87 -13.66
N THR A 516 23.06 5.58 -13.31
CA THR A 516 22.01 4.58 -13.54
C THR A 516 20.71 4.92 -12.83
N VAL A 517 20.78 5.28 -11.54
CA VAL A 517 19.60 5.68 -10.75
C VAL A 517 18.97 6.96 -11.31
N GLY A 518 19.80 7.94 -11.69
CA GLY A 518 19.34 9.16 -12.34
C GLY A 518 18.75 8.93 -13.73
N ALA A 519 19.15 7.88 -14.45
CA ALA A 519 18.55 7.46 -15.72
C ALA A 519 17.14 6.89 -15.50
N ALA A 520 17.05 5.90 -14.61
CA ALA A 520 15.82 5.22 -14.22
C ALA A 520 14.77 6.23 -13.73
N TRP A 521 15.19 7.23 -12.95
CA TRP A 521 14.33 8.33 -12.53
C TRP A 521 13.72 9.07 -13.72
N ARG A 522 14.56 9.65 -14.60
CA ARG A 522 14.12 10.45 -15.77
C ARG A 522 13.18 9.70 -16.70
N LEU A 523 13.42 8.40 -16.92
CA LEU A 523 12.55 7.51 -17.70
C LEU A 523 11.23 7.24 -16.98
N SER A 524 11.26 6.97 -15.67
CA SER A 524 10.05 6.75 -14.86
C SER A 524 9.14 7.96 -14.75
N THR A 525 9.64 9.16 -15.11
CA THR A 525 8.93 10.43 -15.01
C THR A 525 8.66 11.13 -16.33
N GLU A 526 9.11 10.58 -17.46
CA GLU A 526 8.97 11.19 -18.79
C GLU A 526 7.50 11.41 -19.18
N SER A 527 6.61 10.50 -18.77
CA SER A 527 5.17 10.57 -19.03
C SER A 527 4.41 11.66 -18.26
N TYR A 528 5.00 12.29 -17.23
CA TYR A 528 4.32 13.33 -16.44
C TYR A 528 4.32 14.71 -17.11
N GLY A 529 5.06 14.92 -18.20
CA GLY A 529 5.14 16.18 -18.96
C GLY A 529 5.90 17.32 -18.26
N LEU A 530 5.90 17.34 -16.93
CA LEU A 530 6.82 18.08 -16.07
C LEU A 530 7.77 17.08 -15.41
N GLN A 531 9.08 17.30 -15.51
CA GLN A 531 10.08 16.48 -14.83
C GLN A 531 10.14 16.86 -13.33
N PRO A 532 9.71 15.99 -12.40
CA PRO A 532 9.63 16.30 -10.98
C PRO A 532 11.01 16.24 -10.31
N THR A 533 11.19 17.01 -9.24
CA THR A 533 12.50 17.15 -8.58
C THR A 533 12.89 15.85 -7.86
N GLY A 534 13.82 15.11 -8.43
CA GLY A 534 14.50 13.99 -7.79
C GLY A 534 15.82 14.44 -7.16
N LEU A 535 16.03 14.09 -5.90
CA LEU A 535 17.29 14.26 -5.18
C LEU A 535 17.94 12.89 -4.99
N ILE A 536 19.15 12.69 -5.51
CA ILE A 536 19.94 11.47 -5.27
C ILE A 536 20.88 11.73 -4.09
N VAL A 537 20.93 10.82 -3.11
CA VAL A 537 21.68 11.02 -1.87
C VAL A 537 22.53 9.78 -1.55
N GLY A 538 23.85 9.95 -1.56
CA GLY A 538 24.79 8.94 -1.07
C GLY A 538 24.59 8.69 0.42
N VAL A 539 24.50 7.42 0.81
CA VAL A 539 24.38 6.95 2.20
C VAL A 539 25.40 5.85 2.49
N LYS A 540 25.54 5.47 3.75
CA LYS A 540 26.50 4.44 4.19
C LYS A 540 25.95 3.02 3.97
N GLN A 541 24.67 2.82 4.26
CA GLN A 541 23.97 1.54 4.21
C GLN A 541 22.46 1.75 3.99
N LEU A 542 21.77 0.73 3.48
CA LEU A 542 20.32 0.67 3.32
C LEU A 542 19.71 -0.58 3.98
N PRO A 543 18.39 -0.63 4.22
CA PRO A 543 17.74 -1.81 4.79
C PRO A 543 18.00 -3.07 3.96
N ARG A 544 18.45 -4.13 4.63
CA ARG A 544 18.78 -5.44 4.04
C ARG A 544 19.84 -5.37 2.92
N ASP A 545 20.73 -4.39 2.97
CA ASP A 545 21.76 -4.15 1.96
C ASP A 545 21.18 -3.96 0.54
N ALA A 546 20.04 -3.26 0.44
CA ALA A 546 19.48 -2.78 -0.82
C ALA A 546 20.50 -1.90 -1.58
N LEU A 547 20.49 -1.95 -2.91
CA LEU A 547 21.31 -1.05 -3.74
C LEU A 547 20.71 0.37 -3.84
N VAL A 548 19.40 0.50 -3.64
CA VAL A 548 18.66 1.77 -3.71
C VAL A 548 17.38 1.74 -2.87
N GLU A 549 17.03 2.86 -2.24
CA GLU A 549 15.74 3.11 -1.58
C GLU A 549 15.08 4.36 -2.18
N ALA A 550 13.85 4.23 -2.68
CA ALA A 550 13.07 5.31 -3.28
C ALA A 550 11.98 5.83 -2.32
N GLN A 551 12.02 7.13 -1.99
CA GLN A 551 11.10 7.80 -1.07
C GLN A 551 10.44 8.98 -1.78
N LEU A 552 9.11 8.95 -1.94
CA LEU A 552 8.37 9.95 -2.72
C LEU A 552 7.36 10.76 -1.87
N LEU A 553 7.11 11.98 -2.32
CA LEU A 553 6.03 12.87 -1.87
C LEU A 553 5.21 13.30 -3.08
N TYR A 554 3.93 12.97 -3.08
CA TYR A 554 2.97 13.34 -4.11
C TYR A 554 2.08 14.49 -3.63
N SER A 555 1.76 15.39 -4.56
CA SER A 555 0.57 16.24 -4.48
C SER A 555 -0.62 15.41 -4.92
N ILE A 556 -1.72 15.49 -4.19
CA ILE A 556 -3.04 15.05 -4.65
C ILE A 556 -3.87 16.32 -4.88
N GLY A 557 -4.79 16.29 -5.84
CA GLY A 557 -5.76 17.37 -6.03
C GLY A 557 -6.61 17.61 -4.78
N MET A 558 -6.97 18.87 -4.53
CA MET A 558 -8.01 19.19 -3.56
C MET A 558 -9.37 18.69 -4.07
N GLU A 559 -10.25 18.35 -3.13
CA GLU A 559 -11.69 18.28 -3.41
C GLU A 559 -12.19 19.66 -3.88
N SER A 560 -13.11 19.65 -4.84
CA SER A 560 -14.05 20.75 -5.00
C SER A 560 -15.18 20.54 -4.00
N ASP A 561 -15.48 21.57 -3.20
CA ASP A 561 -16.68 21.61 -2.37
C ASP A 561 -17.90 21.86 -3.27
N ASP A 562 -18.28 20.86 -4.08
CA ASP A 562 -19.46 20.89 -4.96
C ASP A 562 -20.78 20.70 -4.16
N SER A 563 -20.78 21.00 -2.86
CA SER A 563 -21.97 21.00 -1.98
C SER A 563 -22.99 22.07 -2.33
N ASP A 564 -22.57 23.11 -3.05
CA ASP A 564 -23.35 24.31 -3.34
C ASP A 564 -23.98 24.27 -4.75
N ALA A 565 -23.92 23.11 -5.44
CA ALA A 565 -24.37 22.96 -6.82
C ALA A 565 -25.90 22.77 -6.98
N ASP A 566 -26.57 22.21 -5.96
CA ASP A 566 -27.95 21.70 -6.06
C ASP A 566 -29.05 22.70 -5.60
N GLU A 567 -28.82 24.02 -5.68
CA GLU A 567 -29.89 24.99 -5.37
C GLU A 567 -29.92 26.26 -6.25
N ASN A 568 -29.86 26.13 -7.60
CA ASN A 568 -30.48 27.13 -8.52
C ASN A 568 -30.67 26.67 -10.00
N GLU A 569 -31.51 25.67 -10.27
CA GLU A 569 -32.06 25.46 -11.64
C GLU A 569 -33.15 26.50 -11.99
N SER A 570 -32.78 27.79 -12.03
CA SER A 570 -33.56 28.81 -12.75
C SER A 570 -32.66 29.97 -13.21
N LEU A 571 -33.08 30.69 -14.27
CA LEU A 571 -32.38 31.82 -14.92
C LEU A 571 -31.30 31.51 -15.98
N THR A 572 -31.46 30.43 -16.76
CA THR A 572 -30.76 30.31 -18.06
C THR A 572 -31.31 31.29 -19.12
N GLN A 573 -30.93 32.57 -19.07
CA GLN A 573 -30.88 33.44 -20.25
C GLN A 573 -30.05 34.73 -20.08
N THR A 574 -29.57 35.27 -21.20
CA THR A 574 -28.87 36.58 -21.32
C THR A 574 -27.60 36.81 -20.47
N ARG A 575 -26.50 36.07 -20.76
CA ARG A 575 -25.15 36.71 -20.78
C ARG A 575 -24.11 36.11 -21.73
N GLY A 576 -24.56 35.60 -22.87
CA GLY A 576 -23.68 35.18 -23.96
C GLY A 576 -23.04 36.37 -24.70
N LYS A 577 -21.96 36.96 -24.16
CA LYS A 577 -20.97 37.80 -24.88
C LYS A 577 -19.78 38.18 -23.98
N HIS A 578 -18.84 37.26 -23.76
CA HIS A 578 -17.39 37.49 -23.50
C HIS A 578 -16.70 36.12 -23.25
N ARG A 579 -16.61 35.27 -24.28
CA ARG A 579 -15.90 33.97 -24.23
C ARG A 579 -14.98 33.78 -25.44
N LYS A 580 -13.93 34.60 -25.50
CA LYS A 580 -12.68 34.36 -26.23
C LYS A 580 -11.54 34.84 -25.34
N GLU A 581 -10.36 34.26 -25.51
CA GLU A 581 -9.11 34.63 -24.83
C GLU A 581 -9.12 34.57 -23.29
N ARG A 582 -9.11 33.33 -22.76
CA ARG A 582 -8.39 32.98 -21.53
C ARG A 582 -8.05 31.49 -21.57
N GLY A 583 -6.86 31.16 -22.07
CA GLY A 583 -6.26 29.83 -21.91
C GLY A 583 -5.65 29.73 -20.52
N THR A 584 -6.46 29.37 -19.52
CA THR A 584 -5.97 29.17 -18.14
C THR A 584 -5.32 27.81 -18.01
N ALA A 585 -4.00 27.76 -18.19
CA ALA A 585 -3.20 26.73 -17.57
C ALA A 585 -3.38 26.86 -16.05
N TRP A 586 -3.84 25.79 -15.38
CA TRP A 586 -4.11 25.82 -13.94
C TRP A 586 -2.83 25.62 -13.13
N SER A 587 -1.92 26.60 -13.21
CA SER A 587 -0.82 26.75 -12.26
C SER A 587 -1.39 26.85 -10.85
N THR A 588 -1.26 25.79 -10.06
CA THR A 588 -1.79 25.77 -8.69
C THR A 588 -0.95 26.70 -7.84
N PHE A 589 -1.51 27.85 -7.48
CA PHE A 589 -0.77 28.97 -6.88
C PHE A 589 -0.23 28.61 -5.48
N TRP A 590 1.03 28.18 -5.45
CA TRP A 590 1.98 28.93 -4.62
C TRP A 590 2.18 30.28 -5.32
N GLU A 591 2.00 31.39 -4.61
CA GLU A 591 2.45 32.70 -5.13
C GLU A 591 3.98 32.68 -5.31
N ASP A 592 4.48 33.38 -6.34
CA ASP A 592 5.91 33.48 -6.69
C ASP A 592 6.77 34.29 -5.68
N GLU A 593 6.59 34.07 -4.37
CA GLU A 593 7.59 34.42 -3.36
C GLU A 593 8.76 33.44 -3.46
N TYR A 594 9.71 33.75 -4.35
CA TYR A 594 10.97 33.03 -4.60
C TYR A 594 11.62 32.43 -3.34
N TYR A 595 11.36 31.16 -3.06
CA TYR A 595 12.18 30.35 -2.15
C TYR A 595 13.42 29.89 -2.91
N GLN A 596 14.60 30.45 -2.63
CA GLN A 596 15.83 29.82 -3.08
C GLN A 596 16.11 28.61 -2.18
N VAL A 597 16.19 27.41 -2.78
CA VAL A 597 16.69 26.22 -2.09
C VAL A 597 18.20 26.40 -1.92
N GLY A 598 18.64 26.55 -0.67
CA GLY A 598 20.06 26.59 -0.33
C GLY A 598 20.57 25.20 0.02
N TRP A 599 21.28 24.58 -0.91
CA TRP A 599 22.23 23.50 -0.62
C TRP A 599 23.62 24.11 -0.40
N GLU A 600 24.32 23.72 0.66
CA GLU A 600 25.74 24.10 0.81
C GLU A 600 26.64 23.02 0.20
N VAL A 601 26.81 23.12 -1.11
CA VAL A 601 27.89 22.45 -1.83
C VAL A 601 29.15 23.28 -1.59
N LEU A 602 30.10 22.83 -0.76
CA LEU A 602 31.41 23.48 -0.61
C LEU A 602 32.26 23.24 -1.88
N ALA A 603 31.87 23.89 -2.97
CA ALA A 603 32.46 23.68 -4.28
C ALA A 603 33.84 24.35 -4.41
N SER A 604 34.91 23.59 -4.11
CA SER A 604 36.26 23.85 -4.63
C SER A 604 36.43 23.37 -6.10
N GLY A 605 35.34 23.19 -6.85
CA GLY A 605 35.37 22.79 -8.27
C GLY A 605 34.46 21.65 -8.73
N GLY A 606 33.16 21.65 -8.36
CA GLY A 606 32.13 20.83 -9.02
C GLY A 606 31.56 19.64 -8.23
N THR A 607 30.27 19.75 -7.85
CA THR A 607 29.40 18.72 -7.24
C THR A 607 29.79 18.11 -5.88
N SER A 608 28.87 18.18 -4.91
CA SER A 608 29.00 17.60 -3.55
C SER A 608 27.61 17.34 -2.95
N CYS A 609 27.54 16.56 -1.87
CA CYS A 609 26.28 16.21 -1.18
C CYS A 609 25.65 17.39 -0.43
N ALA A 610 24.36 17.27 -0.06
CA ALA A 610 23.57 18.37 0.49
C ALA A 610 22.88 18.05 1.83
N LEU A 611 23.08 18.92 2.83
CA LEU A 611 22.23 19.06 4.01
C LEU A 611 21.09 20.04 3.69
N VAL A 612 19.84 19.70 4.01
CA VAL A 612 18.65 20.48 3.60
C VAL A 612 18.04 21.23 4.79
N THR A 613 18.03 22.57 4.76
CA THR A 613 17.25 23.40 5.69
C THR A 613 16.57 24.58 4.99
N PHE A 614 15.46 25.07 5.54
CA PHE A 614 14.62 26.09 4.92
C PHE A 614 14.76 27.47 5.61
N LYS A 615 14.67 28.56 4.83
CA LYS A 615 14.76 29.95 5.31
C LYS A 615 13.77 30.87 4.59
N ARG A 616 13.41 32.00 5.22
CA ARG A 616 12.53 33.05 4.69
C ARG A 616 13.31 34.38 4.63
N ASN A 617 13.10 35.17 3.57
CA ASN A 617 13.80 36.43 3.35
C ASN A 617 12.98 37.63 3.90
N PRO A 618 13.56 38.61 4.60
CA PRO A 618 12.82 39.77 5.12
C PRO A 618 12.64 40.88 4.07
N ARG A 619 11.66 41.77 4.28
CA ARG A 619 11.51 43.04 3.54
C ARG A 619 11.52 44.23 4.50
N ASN A 620 12.26 45.26 4.10
CA ASN A 620 12.44 46.58 4.72
C ASN A 620 13.24 46.66 6.05
N ASN A 621 13.99 47.76 6.18
CA ASN A 621 14.92 48.07 7.28
C ASN A 621 14.12 48.39 8.56
N SER A 622 14.57 48.05 9.77
CA SER A 622 15.88 48.44 10.31
C SER A 622 16.24 47.69 11.61
N ASP A 623 17.01 46.60 11.52
CA ASP A 623 17.72 46.07 12.70
C ASP A 623 18.97 45.24 12.30
N SER A 624 19.83 44.97 13.28
CA SER A 624 21.19 44.41 13.12
C SER A 624 21.23 42.91 12.68
N PRO A 625 22.31 42.45 12.01
CA PRO A 625 22.23 41.24 11.18
C PRO A 625 22.29 39.91 11.96
N ARG A 626 21.40 38.99 11.59
CA ARG A 626 21.51 37.53 11.85
C ARG A 626 21.24 36.82 10.51
N GLY A 627 22.30 36.58 9.74
CA GLY A 627 22.27 36.87 8.29
C GLY A 627 21.85 35.77 7.29
N PHE A 628 21.43 36.25 6.10
CA PHE A 628 21.73 35.78 4.72
C PHE A 628 21.33 34.35 4.26
N ALA A 629 21.21 34.00 2.97
CA ALA A 629 21.57 34.71 1.72
C ALA A 629 20.61 34.41 0.53
N VAL A 630 20.79 35.16 -0.57
CA VAL A 630 20.23 35.00 -1.95
C VAL A 630 21.14 35.80 -2.91
N SER A 631 21.26 35.59 -4.24
CA SER A 631 20.61 34.69 -5.22
C SER A 631 21.56 34.44 -6.42
N SER A 632 21.21 33.55 -7.38
CA SER A 632 22.05 33.22 -8.56
C SER A 632 21.40 33.52 -9.92
N ARG A 633 22.21 33.92 -10.92
CA ARG A 633 21.84 34.09 -12.35
C ARG A 633 22.97 33.60 -13.26
N SER A 634 22.64 33.24 -14.51
CA SER A 634 23.60 32.95 -15.58
C SER A 634 23.27 33.73 -16.88
N THR A 635 24.30 33.94 -17.71
CA THR A 635 24.30 34.59 -19.05
C THR A 635 25.57 34.13 -19.78
N GLY A 636 25.70 34.01 -21.10
CA GLY A 636 24.76 33.95 -22.25
C GLY A 636 25.13 32.72 -23.12
N THR A 637 24.82 32.56 -24.40
CA THR A 637 24.58 33.47 -25.56
C THR A 637 23.79 32.67 -26.61
N SER A 638 22.57 33.02 -27.05
CA SER A 638 22.17 34.09 -27.99
C SER A 638 22.30 33.73 -29.49
N GLU A 639 21.29 34.16 -30.28
CA GLU A 639 21.09 33.98 -31.74
C GLU A 639 20.37 32.70 -32.19
N LYS A 640 19.43 32.72 -33.17
CA LYS A 640 18.59 33.81 -33.74
C LYS A 640 17.37 33.20 -34.47
N PHE A 641 16.31 34.00 -34.66
CA PHE A 641 15.10 33.74 -35.46
C PHE A 641 15.14 32.61 -36.50
N LEU A 642 14.20 31.65 -36.39
CA LEU A 642 12.88 31.76 -37.05
C LEU A 642 11.80 30.96 -36.31
#